data_AF-A0A2D5W8I7-F1
#
_entry.id   AF-A0A2D5W8I7-F1
#
_cell.length_a   1.000
_cell.length_b   1.000
_cell.length_c   1.000
_cell.angle_alpha   90.00
_cell.angle_beta   90.00
_cell.angle_gamma   90.00
#
_symmetry.space_group_name_H-M   'P 1'
#
loop_
_entity.id
_entity.type
_entity.pdbx_description
1 polymer ?
#
loop_
_entity_poly.entity_id
_entity_poly.type
_entity_poly.pdbx_seq_one_letter_code
_entity_poly.pdbx_strand_id
1 'polypeptide(L)'
;MILPILLIPVLSAAAPVLTPVPCAPSGPQPVATLATGSAFDEYDDFKKNFNQARAISAKEEMVRIVKRQTSYAVWWIMEVAEGIASAPTDRLVELMADLTLAWRGAIKTDFPDIMYVYFSELSMDGSKKRERDKAKRKYDDIWERFRDNEATKKDKPTFLVIAQQAEVQAKTLDLLGDRYHASDAWNLTAQCYDDRLQGDDANFFKACGAYAKALEARAAIELKDRAHSEIRQRHDYLVAQGYGMLPEEREAAQPKAAEATGAVLAVPLTFTKFAAPMAFERPLYEADELYPIWKTVNLKGKGSVTEVSNVEGSPKIIRVGSSDVQVDQDGDGAGDIKIPLKGKAEAVTVKLGADESLRDWSFFAITGTEKDNYQGLQVNLAPVDDYMTIYILAAGAMTGLVGESQIMITDDNLDGIYGSAPMSWGFIGLTEGYNQPTMDSLKVDGEKRARPWSEYSQIGDKWYKLTTVNGGTGLEVSEALVKTGSLKLSFKGPKPNWVVLKGSASLENSYFDISKGGSKGVEVPAGNYSLYFGEVRKGKKQQTMKALILPGAKTPTWDVSEGETTTVKLGGPFDLDFDIDVEDESIQVMGRTVVVTGVGHERYERPWNCVSKAEAAYRKAGAKRGSKGEKMSLLSVIDKEWEDAWFPLSTTIEKKAVETDVEVQIVIKKHKLFGKIESSWRN
;
A
#
# COMPACT_ATOMS: atom_id res chain seq x y z
N MET A 1 31.32 70.92 8.04
CA MET A 1 30.21 70.60 7.11
C MET A 1 29.69 69.24 7.53
N ILE A 2 28.47 69.22 8.07
CA ILE A 2 27.87 68.10 8.80
C ILE A 2 27.09 67.25 7.81
N LEU A 3 27.31 65.94 7.79
CA LEU A 3 26.36 64.95 7.27
C LEU A 3 26.38 63.72 8.19
N PRO A 4 25.23 63.25 8.71
CA PRO A 4 25.19 62.11 9.63
C PRO A 4 24.99 60.79 8.87
N ILE A 5 25.71 59.76 9.30
CA ILE A 5 25.48 58.36 8.91
C ILE A 5 24.44 57.78 9.87
N LEU A 6 23.29 57.35 9.31
CA LEU A 6 22.25 56.62 10.04
C LEU A 6 22.80 55.24 10.46
N LEU A 7 22.83 54.98 11.77
CA LEU A 7 22.85 53.62 12.32
C LEU A 7 21.45 53.01 12.20
N ILE A 8 21.33 51.86 11.53
CA ILE A 8 20.18 50.97 11.63
C ILE A 8 20.53 49.89 12.67
N PRO A 9 19.77 49.72 13.77
CA PRO A 9 19.96 48.58 14.65
C PRO A 9 19.36 47.33 13.99
N VAL A 10 20.21 46.33 13.75
CA VAL A 10 19.77 44.97 13.45
C VAL A 10 19.25 44.37 14.76
N LEU A 11 17.93 44.29 14.89
CA LEU A 11 17.26 43.50 15.92
C LEU A 11 17.53 42.02 15.64
N SER A 12 18.54 41.46 16.33
CA SER A 12 18.72 40.02 16.45
C SER A 12 17.59 39.47 17.32
N ALA A 13 16.57 38.88 16.70
CA ALA A 13 15.60 38.06 17.40
C ALA A 13 16.31 36.79 17.88
N ALA A 14 16.67 36.74 19.16
CA ALA A 14 17.07 35.51 19.81
C ALA A 14 15.89 34.53 19.75
N ALA A 15 16.09 33.39 19.10
CA ALA A 15 15.19 32.26 19.24
C ALA A 15 15.15 31.84 20.73
N PRO A 16 13.98 31.51 21.29
CA PRO A 16 13.90 31.06 22.67
C PRO A 16 14.67 29.74 22.81
N VAL A 17 15.67 29.77 23.70
CA VAL A 17 16.32 28.57 24.24
C VAL A 17 15.26 27.82 25.04
N LEU A 18 14.78 26.70 24.51
CA LEU A 18 14.00 25.75 25.30
C LEU A 18 14.97 24.88 26.09
N THR A 19 15.02 25.12 27.40
CA THR A 19 15.55 24.12 28.33
C THR A 19 14.66 22.88 28.27
N PRO A 20 15.22 21.66 28.27
CA PRO A 20 14.43 20.46 28.42
C PRO A 20 13.79 20.47 29.80
N VAL A 21 12.47 20.66 29.85
CA VAL A 21 11.67 20.30 31.03
C VAL A 21 11.85 18.79 31.20
N PRO A 22 12.23 18.29 32.39
CA PRO A 22 12.20 16.87 32.64
C PRO A 22 10.75 16.40 32.46
N CYS A 23 10.51 15.55 31.45
CA CYS A 23 9.29 14.76 31.38
C CYS A 23 9.29 13.84 32.60
N ALA A 24 8.64 14.29 33.68
CA ALA A 24 7.90 13.37 34.52
C ALA A 24 6.95 12.59 33.59
N PRO A 25 6.72 11.28 33.81
CA PRO A 25 5.78 10.51 33.02
C PRO A 25 4.42 11.19 33.11
N SER A 26 4.09 11.97 32.09
CA SER A 26 2.75 12.49 31.89
C SER A 26 1.89 11.27 31.60
N GLY A 27 1.18 10.81 32.63
CA GLY A 27 -0.03 10.04 32.40
C GLY A 27 -0.89 10.77 31.36
N PRO A 28 -1.65 10.02 30.55
CA PRO A 28 -2.40 10.59 29.43
C PRO A 28 -3.22 11.78 29.89
N GLN A 29 -2.86 12.98 29.43
CA GLN A 29 -3.76 14.13 29.49
C GLN A 29 -4.88 13.85 28.49
N PRO A 30 -6.14 14.09 28.86
CA PRO A 30 -7.28 13.69 28.05
C PRO A 30 -7.26 14.49 26.77
N VAL A 31 -7.11 13.78 25.64
CA VAL A 31 -7.67 14.25 24.38
C VAL A 31 -9.11 14.65 24.70
N ALA A 32 -9.55 15.83 24.26
CA ALA A 32 -10.98 16.10 24.22
C ALA A 32 -11.57 15.06 23.29
N THR A 33 -12.02 13.95 23.87
CA THR A 33 -12.77 12.91 23.21
C THR A 33 -13.99 13.64 22.66
N LEU A 34 -13.97 13.99 21.37
CA LEU A 34 -15.19 13.98 20.60
C LEU A 34 -15.80 12.64 20.96
N ALA A 35 -16.95 12.68 21.63
CA ALA A 35 -17.62 11.47 22.05
C ALA A 35 -17.85 10.67 20.77
N THR A 36 -16.99 9.68 20.52
CA THR A 36 -17.26 8.62 19.57
C THR A 36 -18.49 7.97 20.16
N GLY A 37 -19.66 8.33 19.62
CA GLY A 37 -20.89 7.63 19.96
C GLY A 37 -20.57 6.16 19.88
N SER A 38 -20.94 5.41 20.91
CA SER A 38 -20.82 3.97 20.81
C SER A 38 -21.66 3.51 19.62
N ALA A 39 -21.31 2.41 18.97
CA ALA A 39 -22.14 1.85 17.89
C ALA A 39 -23.61 1.62 18.31
N PHE A 40 -23.84 1.52 19.63
CA PHE A 40 -25.18 1.47 20.21
C PHE A 40 -25.92 2.80 20.10
N ASP A 41 -25.24 3.93 20.36
CA ASP A 41 -25.83 5.27 20.22
C ASP A 41 -26.24 5.56 18.77
N GLU A 42 -25.40 5.16 17.80
CA GLU A 42 -25.72 5.34 16.38
C GLU A 42 -26.89 4.46 15.91
N TYR A 43 -27.00 3.23 16.43
CA TYR A 43 -28.11 2.33 16.13
C TYR A 43 -29.43 2.86 16.69
N ASP A 44 -29.42 3.40 17.91
CA ASP A 44 -30.59 4.02 18.53
C ASP A 44 -30.99 5.32 17.83
N ASP A 45 -30.01 6.12 17.37
CA ASP A 45 -30.25 7.30 16.55
C ASP A 45 -30.90 6.95 15.21
N PHE A 46 -30.45 5.87 14.55
CA PHE A 46 -31.12 5.34 13.36
C PHE A 46 -32.59 5.02 13.64
N LYS A 47 -32.88 4.23 14.69
CA LYS A 47 -34.26 3.87 15.08
C LYS A 47 -35.10 5.10 15.37
N LYS A 48 -34.55 6.07 16.09
CA LYS A 48 -35.22 7.32 16.46
C LYS A 48 -35.56 8.14 15.21
N ASN A 49 -34.59 8.39 14.35
CA ASN A 49 -34.75 9.19 13.14
C ASN A 49 -35.76 8.55 12.17
N PHE A 50 -35.67 7.23 11.97
CA PHE A 50 -36.62 6.52 11.12
C PHE A 50 -38.04 6.55 11.70
N ASN A 51 -38.21 6.34 13.01
CA ASN A 51 -39.53 6.45 13.65
C ASN A 51 -40.11 7.87 13.58
N GLN A 52 -39.27 8.91 13.67
CA GLN A 52 -39.69 10.30 13.48
C GLN A 52 -40.19 10.53 12.06
N ALA A 53 -39.45 10.08 11.04
CA ALA A 53 -39.86 10.16 9.65
C ALA A 53 -41.17 9.39 9.39
N ARG A 54 -41.30 8.19 9.97
CA ARG A 54 -42.51 7.36 9.91
C ARG A 54 -43.73 8.06 10.53
N ALA A 55 -43.56 8.68 11.69
CA ALA A 55 -44.66 9.36 12.41
C ALA A 55 -45.29 10.50 11.60
N ILE A 56 -44.53 11.14 10.71
CA ILE A 56 -45.02 12.19 9.81
C ILE A 56 -45.24 11.70 8.37
N SER A 57 -45.18 10.39 8.12
CA SER A 57 -45.32 9.77 6.80
C SER A 57 -44.31 10.29 5.74
N ALA A 58 -43.10 10.69 6.16
CA ALA A 58 -42.04 11.17 5.28
C ALA A 58 -41.32 10.02 4.57
N LYS A 59 -41.99 9.41 3.58
CA LYS A 59 -41.50 8.22 2.86
C LYS A 59 -40.13 8.41 2.21
N GLU A 60 -39.90 9.56 1.59
CA GLU A 60 -38.61 9.88 0.96
C GLU A 60 -37.47 9.98 1.99
N GLU A 61 -37.78 10.47 3.20
CA GLU A 61 -36.80 10.56 4.28
C GLU A 61 -36.48 9.16 4.86
N MET A 62 -37.48 8.30 5.01
CA MET A 62 -37.24 6.90 5.41
C MET A 62 -36.31 6.18 4.44
N VAL A 63 -36.53 6.35 3.12
CA VAL A 63 -35.63 5.81 2.07
C VAL A 63 -34.21 6.38 2.21
N ARG A 64 -34.08 7.69 2.47
CA ARG A 64 -32.79 8.37 2.64
C ARG A 64 -32.03 7.85 3.86
N ILE A 65 -32.71 7.68 4.99
CA ILE A 65 -32.15 7.15 6.23
C ILE A 65 -31.64 5.72 6.00
N VAL A 66 -32.44 4.85 5.38
CA VAL A 66 -32.01 3.47 5.05
C VAL A 66 -30.81 3.46 4.12
N LYS A 67 -30.79 4.30 3.08
CA LYS A 67 -29.65 4.39 2.15
C LYS A 67 -28.37 4.82 2.87
N ARG A 68 -28.43 5.87 3.71
CA ARG A 68 -27.27 6.41 4.44
C ARG A 68 -26.76 5.44 5.51
N GLN A 69 -27.66 4.76 6.21
CA GLN A 69 -27.35 3.93 7.37
C GLN A 69 -27.73 2.46 7.10
N THR A 70 -27.28 1.92 5.96
CA THR A 70 -27.71 0.60 5.46
C THR A 70 -27.44 -0.52 6.48
N SER A 71 -26.29 -0.53 7.15
CA SER A 71 -25.96 -1.57 8.14
C SER A 71 -26.94 -1.59 9.32
N TYR A 72 -27.31 -0.41 9.83
CA TYR A 72 -28.30 -0.29 10.92
C TYR A 72 -29.71 -0.67 10.45
N ALA A 73 -30.06 -0.36 9.21
CA ALA A 73 -31.31 -0.82 8.61
C ALA A 73 -31.38 -2.34 8.53
N VAL A 74 -30.30 -3.00 8.08
CA VAL A 74 -30.20 -4.47 8.04
C VAL A 74 -30.42 -5.07 9.42
N TRP A 75 -29.73 -4.56 10.45
CA TRP A 75 -29.90 -5.04 11.83
C TRP A 75 -31.32 -4.88 12.34
N TRP A 76 -31.95 -3.73 12.08
CA TRP A 76 -33.31 -3.49 12.56
C TRP A 76 -34.35 -4.32 11.81
N ILE A 77 -34.17 -4.53 10.50
CA ILE A 77 -34.99 -5.46 9.71
C ILE A 77 -34.93 -6.88 10.31
N MET A 78 -33.73 -7.36 10.65
CA MET A 78 -33.55 -8.66 11.30
C MET A 78 -34.25 -8.71 12.67
N GLU A 79 -34.04 -7.70 13.51
CA GLU A 79 -34.66 -7.59 14.84
C GLU A 79 -36.19 -7.58 14.76
N VAL A 80 -36.77 -6.82 13.82
CA VAL A 80 -38.23 -6.72 13.63
C VAL A 80 -38.81 -8.03 13.08
N ALA A 81 -38.17 -8.65 12.09
CA ALA A 81 -38.62 -9.91 11.53
C ALA A 81 -38.63 -11.04 12.60
N GLU A 82 -37.55 -11.14 13.39
CA GLU A 82 -37.45 -12.10 14.49
C GLU A 82 -38.45 -11.79 15.62
N GLY A 83 -38.70 -10.50 15.87
CA GLY A 83 -39.72 -10.01 16.81
C GLY A 83 -41.13 -10.42 16.40
N ILE A 84 -41.51 -10.24 15.13
CA ILE A 84 -42.83 -10.66 14.60
C ILE A 84 -43.01 -12.17 14.77
N ALA A 85 -41.98 -12.93 14.40
CA ALA A 85 -42.00 -14.39 14.51
C ALA A 85 -42.12 -14.90 15.94
N SER A 86 -41.68 -14.12 16.94
CA SER A 86 -41.71 -14.51 18.36
C SER A 86 -42.96 -14.00 19.09
N ALA A 87 -43.42 -12.80 18.76
CA ALA A 87 -44.59 -12.15 19.37
C ALA A 87 -45.21 -11.16 18.37
N PRO A 88 -46.05 -11.64 17.44
CA PRO A 88 -46.61 -10.78 16.40
C PRO A 88 -47.52 -9.72 17.01
N THR A 89 -47.32 -8.47 16.60
CA THR A 89 -48.19 -7.34 16.95
C THR A 89 -48.40 -6.48 15.71
N ASP A 90 -49.56 -5.83 15.59
CA ASP A 90 -49.87 -4.95 14.45
C ASP A 90 -48.78 -3.89 14.26
N ARG A 91 -48.26 -3.33 15.38
CA ARG A 91 -47.18 -2.35 15.37
C ARG A 91 -45.89 -2.86 14.71
N LEU A 92 -45.51 -4.12 14.96
CA LEU A 92 -44.31 -4.70 14.35
C LEU A 92 -44.52 -5.00 12.87
N VAL A 93 -45.71 -5.49 12.50
CA VAL A 93 -46.06 -5.76 11.09
C VAL A 93 -46.09 -4.46 10.28
N GLU A 94 -46.68 -3.39 10.82
CA GLU A 94 -46.65 -2.05 10.22
C GLU A 94 -45.21 -1.52 10.09
N LEU A 95 -44.39 -1.65 11.14
CA LEU A 95 -42.98 -1.26 11.10
C LEU A 95 -42.21 -2.01 10.00
N MET A 96 -42.45 -3.32 9.87
CA MET A 96 -41.80 -4.14 8.85
C MET A 96 -42.22 -3.72 7.44
N ALA A 97 -43.50 -3.38 7.23
CA ALA A 97 -43.99 -2.87 5.96
C ALA A 97 -43.32 -1.54 5.57
N ASP A 98 -43.14 -0.63 6.52
CA ASP A 98 -42.45 0.64 6.29
C ASP A 98 -40.95 0.45 6.02
N LEU A 99 -40.28 -0.44 6.76
CA LEU A 99 -38.87 -0.81 6.50
C LEU A 99 -38.72 -1.44 5.12
N THR A 100 -39.63 -2.31 4.72
CA THR A 100 -39.65 -2.95 3.39
C THR A 100 -39.81 -1.92 2.28
N LEU A 101 -40.74 -0.98 2.43
CA LEU A 101 -40.96 0.10 1.48
C LEU A 101 -39.71 0.99 1.35
N ALA A 102 -39.13 1.39 2.48
CA ALA A 102 -37.93 2.23 2.51
C ALA A 102 -36.72 1.52 1.89
N TRP A 103 -36.51 0.24 2.21
CA TRP A 103 -35.44 -0.59 1.67
C TRP A 103 -35.56 -0.77 0.15
N ARG A 104 -36.75 -1.11 -0.37
CA ARG A 104 -36.96 -1.22 -1.82
C ARG A 104 -36.70 0.10 -2.54
N GLY A 105 -37.04 1.24 -1.92
CA GLY A 105 -36.72 2.55 -2.46
C GLY A 105 -35.20 2.84 -2.48
N ALA A 106 -34.47 2.40 -1.45
CA ALA A 106 -33.05 2.68 -1.26
C ALA A 106 -32.13 1.72 -2.02
N ILE A 107 -32.30 0.41 -1.80
CA ILE A 107 -31.38 -0.66 -2.19
C ILE A 107 -31.93 -1.49 -3.37
N LYS A 108 -33.24 -1.44 -3.61
CA LYS A 108 -33.93 -2.12 -4.72
C LYS A 108 -33.75 -3.64 -4.73
N THR A 109 -33.93 -4.25 -3.56
CA THR A 109 -33.97 -5.71 -3.39
C THR A 109 -35.09 -6.11 -2.42
N ASP A 110 -35.38 -7.40 -2.34
CA ASP A 110 -36.45 -7.96 -1.52
C ASP A 110 -35.95 -8.52 -0.17
N PHE A 111 -34.75 -8.15 0.27
CA PHE A 111 -34.13 -8.62 1.52
C PHE A 111 -35.08 -8.60 2.75
N PRO A 112 -35.83 -7.52 3.05
CA PRO A 112 -36.77 -7.51 4.18
C PRO A 112 -37.86 -8.57 4.08
N ASP A 113 -38.46 -8.74 2.89
CA ASP A 113 -39.51 -9.74 2.69
C ASP A 113 -38.96 -11.16 2.83
N ILE A 114 -37.74 -11.41 2.34
CA ILE A 114 -37.07 -12.70 2.49
C ILE A 114 -36.81 -13.00 3.98
N MET A 115 -36.37 -12.02 4.76
CA MET A 115 -36.16 -12.19 6.21
C MET A 115 -37.48 -12.38 6.96
N TYR A 116 -38.53 -11.64 6.59
CA TYR A 116 -39.87 -11.83 7.15
C TYR A 116 -40.36 -13.27 6.95
N VAL A 117 -40.25 -13.80 5.73
CA VAL A 117 -40.66 -15.18 5.41
C VAL A 117 -39.81 -16.18 6.17
N TYR A 118 -38.48 -16.04 6.14
CA TYR A 118 -37.57 -16.94 6.84
C TYR A 118 -37.89 -17.05 8.34
N PHE A 119 -38.02 -15.92 9.05
CA PHE A 119 -38.32 -15.94 10.48
C PHE A 119 -39.75 -16.45 10.77
N SER A 120 -40.71 -16.18 9.89
CA SER A 120 -42.07 -16.73 10.00
C SER A 120 -42.09 -18.25 9.85
N GLU A 121 -41.30 -18.81 8.93
CA GLU A 121 -41.15 -20.26 8.79
C GLU A 121 -40.40 -20.87 9.98
N LEU A 122 -39.38 -20.18 10.47
CA LEU A 122 -38.59 -20.62 11.62
C LEU A 122 -39.44 -20.68 12.91
N SER A 123 -40.43 -19.81 13.09
CA SER A 123 -41.31 -19.85 14.26
C SER A 123 -42.27 -21.03 14.27
N MET A 124 -42.62 -21.56 13.09
CA MET A 124 -43.44 -22.76 12.95
C MET A 124 -42.67 -24.05 13.31
N ASP A 125 -41.34 -24.03 13.21
CA ASP A 125 -40.46 -25.14 13.58
C ASP A 125 -39.64 -24.79 14.85
N GLY A 126 -40.24 -25.05 16.01
CA GLY A 126 -39.60 -24.80 17.30
C GLY A 126 -38.29 -25.57 17.54
N SER A 127 -38.05 -26.69 16.85
CA SER A 127 -36.77 -27.42 16.93
C SER A 127 -35.69 -26.67 16.16
N LYS A 128 -35.98 -26.34 14.90
CA LYS A 128 -35.09 -25.57 14.03
C LYS A 128 -34.75 -24.21 14.61
N LYS A 129 -35.72 -23.51 15.23
CA LYS A 129 -35.48 -22.25 15.96
C LYS A 129 -34.45 -22.41 17.07
N ARG A 130 -34.58 -23.43 17.94
CA ARG A 130 -33.63 -23.69 19.04
C ARG A 130 -32.24 -24.03 18.53
N GLU A 131 -32.15 -24.79 17.44
CA GLU A 131 -30.87 -25.12 16.80
C GLU A 131 -30.21 -23.88 16.22
N ARG A 132 -30.97 -23.01 15.55
CA ARG A 132 -30.50 -21.71 15.07
C ARG A 132 -29.99 -20.84 16.20
N ASP A 133 -30.72 -20.71 17.29
CA ASP A 133 -30.29 -19.88 18.43
C ASP A 133 -29.00 -20.39 19.07
N LYS A 134 -28.78 -21.71 19.05
CA LYS A 134 -27.53 -22.33 19.51
C LYS A 134 -26.39 -22.08 18.53
N ALA A 135 -26.64 -22.18 17.23
CA ALA A 135 -25.64 -21.89 16.19
C ALA A 135 -25.25 -20.40 16.20
N LYS A 136 -26.22 -19.49 16.28
CA LYS A 136 -25.98 -18.05 16.39
C LYS A 136 -25.15 -17.70 17.62
N ARG A 137 -25.49 -18.23 18.81
CA ARG A 137 -24.69 -17.99 20.02
C ARG A 137 -23.24 -18.43 19.89
N LYS A 138 -22.99 -19.55 19.20
CA LYS A 138 -21.62 -19.99 18.90
C LYS A 138 -20.93 -19.05 17.92
N TYR A 139 -21.63 -18.56 16.91
CA TYR A 139 -21.10 -17.55 16.00
C TYR A 139 -20.74 -16.26 16.75
N ASP A 140 -21.61 -15.77 17.64
CA ASP A 140 -21.37 -14.56 18.43
C ASP A 140 -20.11 -14.71 19.30
N ASP A 141 -19.90 -15.87 19.95
CA ASP A 141 -18.68 -16.21 20.72
C ASP A 141 -17.42 -16.22 19.83
N ILE A 142 -17.52 -16.79 18.63
CA ILE A 142 -16.41 -16.79 17.66
C ILE A 142 -16.07 -15.37 17.23
N TRP A 143 -17.08 -14.53 16.98
CA TRP A 143 -16.90 -13.13 16.59
C TRP A 143 -16.28 -12.28 17.70
N GLU A 144 -16.69 -12.47 18.95
CA GLU A 144 -16.10 -11.79 20.11
C GLU A 144 -14.61 -12.17 20.26
N ARG A 145 -14.29 -13.46 20.18
CA ARG A 145 -12.91 -13.94 20.22
C ARG A 145 -12.07 -13.42 19.07
N PHE A 146 -12.65 -13.25 17.89
CA PHE A 146 -12.00 -12.60 16.75
C PHE A 146 -11.65 -11.16 17.05
N ARG A 147 -12.62 -10.36 17.50
CA ARG A 147 -12.41 -8.95 17.85
C ARG A 147 -11.37 -8.79 18.95
N ASP A 148 -11.42 -9.64 19.97
CA ASP A 148 -10.44 -9.64 21.05
C ASP A 148 -9.03 -9.94 20.53
N ASN A 149 -8.89 -10.96 19.67
CA ASN A 149 -7.58 -11.28 19.09
C ASN A 149 -7.07 -10.14 18.20
N GLU A 150 -7.92 -9.57 17.35
CA GLU A 150 -7.58 -8.46 16.45
C GLU A 150 -7.16 -7.20 17.20
N ALA A 151 -7.86 -6.87 18.29
CA ALA A 151 -7.58 -5.68 19.10
C ALA A 151 -6.35 -5.82 19.99
N THR A 152 -6.04 -7.03 20.46
CA THR A 152 -5.03 -7.22 21.53
C THR A 152 -3.77 -7.94 21.07
N LYS A 153 -3.90 -9.17 20.57
CA LYS A 153 -2.77 -10.11 20.42
C LYS A 153 -2.29 -10.24 18.98
N LYS A 154 -3.20 -10.11 18.02
CA LYS A 154 -2.98 -10.40 16.58
C LYS A 154 -2.30 -11.75 16.36
N ASP A 155 -2.68 -12.75 17.16
CA ASP A 155 -2.05 -14.07 17.14
C ASP A 155 -2.54 -14.89 15.93
N LYS A 156 -1.61 -15.21 15.01
CA LYS A 156 -1.92 -15.91 13.75
C LYS A 156 -2.53 -17.31 13.96
N PRO A 157 -2.00 -18.18 14.85
CA PRO A 157 -2.62 -19.46 15.18
C PRO A 157 -4.06 -19.33 15.70
N THR A 158 -4.33 -18.33 16.54
CA THR A 158 -5.68 -18.07 17.03
C THR A 158 -6.66 -17.74 15.89
N PHE A 159 -6.23 -16.94 14.90
CA PHE A 159 -7.06 -16.70 13.71
C PHE A 159 -7.36 -17.97 12.92
N LEU A 160 -6.42 -18.91 12.79
CA LEU A 160 -6.68 -20.18 12.11
C LEU A 160 -7.70 -21.05 12.85
N VAL A 161 -7.66 -21.08 14.18
CA VAL A 161 -8.66 -21.78 15.00
C VAL A 161 -10.03 -21.14 14.81
N ILE A 162 -10.09 -19.80 14.83
CA ILE A 162 -11.32 -19.04 14.57
C ILE A 162 -11.86 -19.34 13.17
N ALA A 163 -11.01 -19.39 12.15
CA ALA A 163 -11.40 -19.67 10.76
C ALA A 163 -12.14 -21.01 10.65
N GLN A 164 -11.58 -22.06 11.27
CA GLN A 164 -12.16 -23.41 11.27
C GLN A 164 -13.51 -23.45 12.01
N GLN A 165 -13.60 -22.76 13.16
CA GLN A 165 -14.83 -22.71 13.94
C GLN A 165 -15.93 -21.91 13.21
N ALA A 166 -15.56 -20.77 12.62
CA ALA A 166 -16.43 -19.93 11.79
C ALA A 166 -16.94 -20.71 10.57
N GLU A 167 -16.08 -21.49 9.90
CA GLU A 167 -16.48 -22.30 8.74
C GLU A 167 -17.54 -23.34 9.12
N VAL A 168 -17.37 -24.02 10.26
CA VAL A 168 -18.35 -24.98 10.77
C VAL A 168 -19.67 -24.30 11.10
N GLN A 169 -19.64 -23.12 11.73
CA GLN A 169 -20.86 -22.37 11.98
C GLN A 169 -21.51 -21.83 10.73
N ALA A 170 -20.74 -21.37 9.74
CA ALA A 170 -21.25 -20.92 8.46
C ALA A 170 -22.08 -22.03 7.79
N LYS A 171 -21.53 -23.25 7.70
CA LYS A 171 -22.26 -24.43 7.18
C LYS A 171 -23.51 -24.77 7.99
N THR A 172 -23.43 -24.68 9.31
CA THR A 172 -24.56 -24.99 10.20
C THR A 172 -25.70 -23.98 10.03
N LEU A 173 -25.39 -22.69 9.98
CA LEU A 173 -26.36 -21.61 9.76
C LEU A 173 -26.97 -21.70 8.35
N ASP A 174 -26.15 -22.04 7.35
CA ASP A 174 -26.60 -22.23 5.97
C ASP A 174 -27.63 -23.35 5.84
N LEU A 175 -27.38 -24.50 6.50
CA LEU A 175 -28.30 -25.63 6.57
C LEU A 175 -29.64 -25.25 7.24
N LEU A 176 -29.57 -24.36 8.24
CA LEU A 176 -30.75 -23.86 8.93
C LEU A 176 -31.48 -22.76 8.14
N GLY A 177 -30.92 -22.29 7.03
CA GLY A 177 -31.48 -21.22 6.20
C GLY A 177 -31.17 -19.80 6.71
N ASP A 178 -30.38 -19.64 7.78
CA ASP A 178 -29.92 -18.33 8.26
C ASP A 178 -28.77 -17.82 7.38
N ARG A 179 -29.11 -17.47 6.13
CA ARG A 179 -28.14 -17.04 5.12
C ARG A 179 -27.43 -15.75 5.49
N TYR A 180 -28.03 -14.89 6.33
CA TYR A 180 -27.39 -13.68 6.83
C TYR A 180 -26.17 -14.01 7.70
N HIS A 181 -26.37 -14.78 8.77
CA HIS A 181 -25.25 -15.14 9.66
C HIS A 181 -24.32 -16.17 9.00
N ALA A 182 -24.82 -17.02 8.10
CA ALA A 182 -23.95 -17.90 7.31
C ALA A 182 -22.97 -17.09 6.44
N SER A 183 -23.45 -16.03 5.78
CA SER A 183 -22.62 -15.09 5.03
C SER A 183 -21.55 -14.47 5.92
N ASP A 184 -21.92 -13.94 7.09
CA ASP A 184 -20.98 -13.24 7.95
C ASP A 184 -19.92 -14.20 8.53
N ALA A 185 -20.33 -15.43 8.87
CA ALA A 185 -19.40 -16.48 9.26
C ALA A 185 -18.45 -16.88 8.13
N TRP A 186 -18.93 -16.96 6.88
CA TRP A 186 -18.06 -17.20 5.72
C TRP A 186 -17.07 -16.05 5.47
N ASN A 187 -17.53 -14.79 5.60
CA ASN A 187 -16.67 -13.62 5.50
C ASN A 187 -15.58 -13.64 6.59
N LEU A 188 -15.96 -13.97 7.83
CA LEU A 188 -15.01 -14.13 8.93
C LEU A 188 -13.98 -15.23 8.65
N THR A 189 -14.42 -16.40 8.17
CA THR A 189 -13.52 -17.47 7.72
C THR A 189 -12.54 -16.97 6.68
N ALA A 190 -13.02 -16.23 5.68
CA ALA A 190 -12.19 -15.71 4.61
C ALA A 190 -11.10 -14.78 5.12
N GLN A 191 -11.46 -13.78 5.94
CA GLN A 191 -10.52 -12.83 6.53
C GLN A 191 -9.43 -13.50 7.36
N CYS A 192 -9.78 -14.54 8.14
CA CYS A 192 -8.81 -15.27 8.94
C CYS A 192 -7.79 -16.09 8.13
N TYR A 193 -8.07 -16.38 6.86
CA TYR A 193 -7.10 -17.00 5.94
C TYR A 193 -6.38 -16.01 5.03
N ASP A 194 -6.80 -14.74 5.02
CA ASP A 194 -6.30 -13.72 4.09
C ASP A 194 -5.01 -13.04 4.61
N ASP A 195 -4.32 -12.33 3.71
CA ASP A 195 -3.05 -11.63 3.98
C ASP A 195 -3.14 -10.59 5.10
N ARG A 196 -4.29 -9.92 5.25
CA ARG A 196 -4.53 -8.92 6.30
C ARG A 196 -4.20 -9.44 7.70
N LEU A 197 -4.48 -10.71 7.98
CA LEU A 197 -4.30 -11.32 9.29
C LEU A 197 -3.17 -12.35 9.33
N GLN A 198 -2.86 -13.00 8.21
CA GLN A 198 -1.84 -14.05 8.14
C GLN A 198 -0.50 -13.57 7.57
N GLY A 199 -0.45 -12.45 6.86
CA GLY A 199 0.75 -12.01 6.12
C GLY A 199 1.20 -13.10 5.13
N ASP A 200 2.46 -13.50 5.23
CA ASP A 200 3.05 -14.53 4.36
C ASP A 200 2.43 -15.93 4.55
N ASP A 201 1.76 -16.18 5.68
CA ASP A 201 1.11 -17.46 6.00
C ASP A 201 -0.32 -17.58 5.40
N ALA A 202 -0.71 -16.62 4.55
CA ALA A 202 -2.06 -16.57 3.99
C ALA A 202 -2.40 -17.80 3.13
N ASN A 203 -3.62 -18.31 3.29
CA ASN A 203 -4.18 -19.36 2.46
C ASN A 203 -5.24 -18.78 1.53
N PHE A 204 -4.78 -18.18 0.43
CA PHE A 204 -5.65 -17.49 -0.52
C PHE A 204 -6.68 -18.39 -1.22
N PHE A 205 -6.43 -19.69 -1.38
CA PHE A 205 -7.45 -20.61 -1.92
C PHE A 205 -8.63 -20.77 -0.95
N LYS A 206 -8.34 -20.96 0.34
CA LYS A 206 -9.39 -21.02 1.36
C LYS A 206 -10.10 -19.67 1.53
N ALA A 207 -9.34 -18.57 1.51
CA ALA A 207 -9.93 -17.23 1.56
C ALA A 207 -10.87 -16.98 0.36
N CYS A 208 -10.41 -17.26 -0.86
CA CYS A 208 -11.20 -17.10 -2.08
C CYS A 208 -12.48 -17.95 -2.03
N GLY A 209 -12.37 -19.23 -1.68
CA GLY A 209 -13.53 -20.13 -1.55
C GLY A 209 -14.53 -19.69 -0.47
N ALA A 210 -14.05 -19.13 0.64
CA ALA A 210 -14.91 -18.62 1.70
C ALA A 210 -15.61 -17.30 1.30
N TYR A 211 -14.92 -16.35 0.65
CA TYR A 211 -15.56 -15.15 0.11
C TYR A 211 -16.63 -15.50 -0.95
N ALA A 212 -16.37 -16.50 -1.81
CA ALA A 212 -17.35 -16.98 -2.80
C ALA A 212 -18.66 -17.44 -2.12
N LYS A 213 -18.55 -18.22 -1.04
CA LYS A 213 -19.71 -18.70 -0.27
C LYS A 213 -20.42 -17.59 0.49
N ALA A 214 -19.68 -16.59 0.98
CA ALA A 214 -20.28 -15.40 1.58
C ALA A 214 -21.14 -14.64 0.55
N LEU A 215 -20.64 -14.47 -0.68
CA LEU A 215 -21.40 -13.85 -1.79
C LEU A 215 -22.62 -14.67 -2.18
N GLU A 216 -22.50 -16.00 -2.25
CA GLU A 216 -23.62 -16.90 -2.54
C GLU A 216 -24.73 -16.76 -1.49
N ALA A 217 -24.37 -16.81 -0.20
CA ALA A 217 -25.33 -16.67 0.90
C ALA A 217 -26.01 -15.28 0.88
N ARG A 218 -25.28 -14.19 0.62
CA ARG A 218 -25.85 -12.84 0.48
C ARG A 218 -26.76 -12.72 -0.74
N ALA A 219 -26.37 -13.31 -1.86
CA ALA A 219 -27.17 -13.31 -3.08
C ALA A 219 -28.51 -14.05 -2.88
N ALA A 220 -28.51 -15.16 -2.13
CA ALA A 220 -29.71 -15.92 -1.81
C ALA A 220 -30.76 -15.15 -1.01
N ILE A 221 -30.36 -14.07 -0.32
CA ILE A 221 -31.25 -13.16 0.43
C ILE A 221 -31.28 -11.75 -0.16
N GLU A 222 -30.74 -11.58 -1.36
CA GLU A 222 -30.62 -10.30 -2.06
C GLU A 222 -30.04 -9.15 -1.22
N LEU A 223 -29.09 -9.44 -0.33
CA LEU A 223 -28.45 -8.43 0.51
C LEU A 223 -27.30 -7.74 -0.24
N LYS A 224 -27.48 -6.45 -0.55
CA LYS A 224 -26.51 -5.59 -1.26
C LYS A 224 -26.08 -4.39 -0.42
N ASP A 225 -25.49 -4.67 0.73
CA ASP A 225 -24.90 -3.69 1.63
C ASP A 225 -23.41 -3.42 1.31
N ARG A 226 -22.75 -2.61 2.15
CA ARG A 226 -21.32 -2.30 2.03
C ARG A 226 -20.45 -3.56 2.09
N ALA A 227 -20.76 -4.49 3.01
CA ALA A 227 -20.03 -5.74 3.14
C ALA A 227 -20.08 -6.58 1.84
N HIS A 228 -21.24 -6.64 1.16
CA HIS A 228 -21.34 -7.31 -0.13
C HIS A 228 -20.36 -6.74 -1.16
N SER A 229 -20.22 -5.41 -1.27
CA SER A 229 -19.27 -4.80 -2.20
C SER A 229 -17.80 -5.07 -1.84
N GLU A 230 -17.46 -5.02 -0.56
CA GLU A 230 -16.09 -5.27 -0.08
C GLU A 230 -15.68 -6.74 -0.30
N ILE A 231 -16.57 -7.67 0.07
CA ILE A 231 -16.39 -9.11 -0.16
C ILE A 231 -16.21 -9.39 -1.65
N ARG A 232 -17.08 -8.83 -2.51
CA ARG A 232 -17.01 -9.03 -3.96
C ARG A 232 -15.69 -8.54 -4.53
N GLN A 233 -15.27 -7.34 -4.14
CA GLN A 233 -14.01 -6.77 -4.61
C GLN A 233 -12.82 -7.65 -4.25
N ARG A 234 -12.76 -8.17 -3.01
CA ARG A 234 -11.66 -9.04 -2.58
C ARG A 234 -11.71 -10.41 -3.26
N HIS A 235 -12.90 -11.00 -3.40
CA HIS A 235 -13.09 -12.24 -4.14
C HIS A 235 -12.62 -12.12 -5.59
N ASP A 236 -13.07 -11.10 -6.32
CA ASP A 236 -12.73 -10.91 -7.73
C ASP A 236 -11.22 -10.71 -7.92
N TYR A 237 -10.56 -10.04 -6.98
CA TYR A 237 -9.10 -9.94 -6.93
C TYR A 237 -8.45 -11.33 -6.81
N LEU A 238 -8.86 -12.15 -5.84
CA LEU A 238 -8.27 -13.48 -5.64
C LEU A 238 -8.53 -14.42 -6.83
N VAL A 239 -9.72 -14.36 -7.44
CA VAL A 239 -10.03 -15.08 -8.67
C VAL A 239 -9.10 -14.65 -9.81
N ALA A 240 -8.87 -13.34 -9.98
CA ALA A 240 -7.95 -12.82 -10.99
C ALA A 240 -6.49 -13.24 -10.76
N GLN A 241 -6.10 -13.53 -9.51
CA GLN A 241 -4.80 -14.12 -9.18
C GLN A 241 -4.75 -15.66 -9.38
N GLY A 242 -5.84 -16.28 -9.83
CA GLY A 242 -5.94 -17.71 -10.09
C GLY A 242 -6.34 -18.56 -8.87
N TYR A 243 -6.70 -17.95 -7.74
CA TYR A 243 -7.17 -18.68 -6.54
C TYR A 243 -8.63 -19.15 -6.64
N GLY A 244 -9.32 -18.82 -7.74
CA GLY A 244 -10.65 -19.34 -8.05
C GLY A 244 -10.66 -20.76 -8.66
N MET A 245 -9.48 -21.31 -8.99
CA MET A 245 -9.29 -22.67 -9.49
C MET A 245 -8.87 -23.61 -8.36
N LEU A 246 -8.95 -24.93 -8.56
CA LEU A 246 -8.34 -25.87 -7.62
C LEU A 246 -6.81 -25.67 -7.59
N PRO A 247 -6.13 -25.91 -6.44
CA PRO A 247 -4.67 -25.79 -6.36
C PRO A 247 -3.95 -26.59 -7.44
N GLU A 248 -4.39 -27.82 -7.70
CA GLU A 248 -3.82 -28.71 -8.70
C GLU A 248 -4.06 -28.20 -10.14
N GLU A 249 -5.23 -27.61 -10.39
CA GLU A 249 -5.55 -26.99 -11.69
C GLU A 249 -4.71 -25.76 -11.93
N ARG A 250 -4.49 -24.94 -10.89
CA ARG A 250 -3.63 -23.76 -10.98
C ARG A 250 -2.17 -24.16 -11.20
N GLU A 251 -1.68 -25.16 -10.47
CA GLU A 251 -0.32 -25.68 -10.65
C GLU A 251 -0.13 -26.30 -12.04
N ALA A 252 -1.12 -27.04 -12.55
CA ALA A 252 -1.09 -27.61 -13.89
C ALA A 252 -1.24 -26.56 -15.00
N ALA A 253 -1.97 -25.48 -14.76
CA ALA A 253 -2.14 -24.36 -15.69
C ALA A 253 -0.91 -23.43 -15.70
N GLN A 254 -0.09 -23.45 -14.65
CA GLN A 254 1.16 -22.70 -14.63
C GLN A 254 2.18 -23.34 -15.56
N PRO A 255 2.73 -22.60 -16.52
CA PRO A 255 3.84 -23.08 -17.33
C PRO A 255 4.99 -23.51 -16.41
N LYS A 256 5.51 -24.74 -16.57
CA LYS A 256 6.78 -25.16 -15.94
C LYS A 256 7.90 -24.36 -16.59
N ALA A 257 8.27 -23.26 -15.95
CA ALA A 257 8.93 -22.14 -16.61
C ALA A 257 10.44 -22.34 -16.86
N ALA A 258 11.13 -23.02 -15.95
CA ALA A 258 12.58 -23.17 -16.02
C ALA A 258 13.06 -24.42 -15.27
N GLU A 259 13.90 -25.22 -15.93
CA GLU A 259 14.67 -26.28 -15.27
C GLU A 259 16.16 -25.94 -15.34
N ALA A 260 16.81 -25.92 -14.17
CA ALA A 260 18.26 -25.89 -14.10
C ALA A 260 18.78 -27.25 -14.58
N THR A 261 19.62 -27.23 -15.62
CA THR A 261 20.05 -28.46 -16.33
C THR A 261 21.56 -28.62 -16.34
N GLY A 262 22.30 -27.54 -16.07
CA GLY A 262 23.75 -27.55 -15.93
C GLY A 262 24.23 -27.91 -14.52
N ALA A 263 25.50 -28.32 -14.43
CA ALA A 263 26.19 -28.42 -13.14
C ALA A 263 26.27 -27.03 -12.47
N VAL A 264 26.16 -27.01 -11.14
CA VAL A 264 26.34 -25.78 -10.37
C VAL A 264 27.82 -25.39 -10.40
N LEU A 265 28.09 -24.17 -10.86
CA LEU A 265 29.41 -23.56 -10.89
C LEU A 265 29.49 -22.49 -9.81
N ALA A 266 30.52 -22.56 -8.97
CA ALA A 266 30.83 -21.50 -8.02
C ALA A 266 31.62 -20.39 -8.73
N VAL A 267 31.08 -19.18 -8.71
CA VAL A 267 31.68 -17.97 -9.27
C VAL A 267 32.13 -17.08 -8.12
N PRO A 268 33.46 -16.91 -7.91
CA PRO A 268 33.95 -15.95 -6.93
C PRO A 268 33.68 -14.52 -7.40
N LEU A 269 33.21 -13.67 -6.50
CA LEU A 269 32.98 -12.26 -6.77
C LEU A 269 34.03 -11.39 -6.08
N THR A 270 34.31 -10.25 -6.69
CA THR A 270 35.31 -9.29 -6.23
C THR A 270 34.65 -7.93 -5.99
N PHE A 271 34.99 -7.31 -4.86
CA PHE A 271 34.42 -6.03 -4.49
C PHE A 271 34.93 -4.90 -5.41
N THR A 272 34.02 -4.04 -5.84
CA THR A 272 34.32 -2.83 -6.63
C THR A 272 33.55 -1.65 -6.08
N LYS A 273 34.24 -0.52 -5.90
CA LYS A 273 33.65 0.73 -5.43
C LYS A 273 33.23 1.64 -6.59
N PHE A 274 32.11 2.32 -6.44
CA PHE A 274 31.66 3.33 -7.40
C PHE A 274 32.38 4.67 -7.18
N ALA A 275 32.63 5.38 -8.29
CA ALA A 275 33.21 6.71 -8.25
C ALA A 275 32.18 7.82 -7.95
N ALA A 276 30.89 7.57 -8.23
CA ALA A 276 29.81 8.53 -8.03
C ALA A 276 28.44 7.84 -7.90
N PRO A 277 27.43 8.49 -7.26
CA PRO A 277 26.06 7.97 -7.13
C PRO A 277 25.38 7.54 -8.45
N MET A 278 25.75 8.21 -9.55
CA MET A 278 25.22 7.99 -10.90
C MET A 278 26.24 7.32 -11.84
N ALA A 279 26.96 6.30 -11.36
CA ALA A 279 27.89 5.54 -12.20
C ALA A 279 27.19 4.84 -13.38
N PHE A 280 25.94 4.39 -13.17
CA PHE A 280 25.04 3.84 -14.17
C PHE A 280 23.58 3.97 -13.68
N GLU A 281 22.62 3.79 -14.58
CA GLU A 281 21.19 3.80 -14.24
C GLU A 281 20.83 2.52 -13.46
N ARG A 282 20.16 2.66 -12.31
CA ARG A 282 19.69 1.55 -11.46
C ARG A 282 18.17 1.60 -11.32
N PRO A 283 17.46 0.46 -11.32
CA PRO A 283 15.99 0.41 -11.26
C PRO A 283 15.48 0.62 -9.83
N LEU A 284 15.89 1.69 -9.17
CA LEU A 284 15.51 2.04 -7.81
C LEU A 284 15.08 3.50 -7.77
N TYR A 285 13.93 3.78 -7.15
CA TYR A 285 13.38 5.15 -7.09
C TYR A 285 14.39 6.16 -6.53
N GLU A 286 15.23 5.76 -5.58
CA GLU A 286 16.12 6.67 -4.84
C GLU A 286 17.52 6.73 -5.42
N ALA A 287 17.86 5.86 -6.38
CA ALA A 287 19.19 5.77 -6.98
C ALA A 287 19.44 6.89 -8.01
N ASP A 288 19.36 8.14 -7.57
CA ASP A 288 19.72 9.32 -8.36
C ASP A 288 20.40 10.43 -7.55
N GLU A 289 20.60 11.62 -8.14
CA GLU A 289 21.25 12.75 -7.48
C GLU A 289 20.38 13.49 -6.44
N LEU A 290 19.11 13.09 -6.25
CA LEU A 290 18.21 13.70 -5.28
C LEU A 290 18.46 13.11 -3.89
N TYR A 291 19.54 13.51 -3.24
CA TYR A 291 19.85 13.00 -1.90
C TYR A 291 18.75 13.17 -0.84
N PRO A 292 17.85 14.19 -0.87
CA PRO A 292 16.81 14.31 0.16
C PRO A 292 15.79 13.17 0.21
N ILE A 293 15.80 12.28 -0.78
CA ILE A 293 14.93 11.09 -0.83
C ILE A 293 15.71 9.78 -0.68
N TRP A 294 17.03 9.83 -0.52
CA TRP A 294 17.83 8.65 -0.19
C TRP A 294 17.48 8.13 1.22
N LYS A 295 17.86 6.88 1.51
CA LYS A 295 17.76 6.30 2.86
C LYS A 295 18.49 7.19 3.86
N THR A 296 17.91 7.38 5.05
CA THR A 296 18.44 8.31 6.06
C THR A 296 18.96 7.60 7.30
N VAL A 297 20.05 8.12 7.85
CA VAL A 297 20.55 7.82 9.19
C VAL A 297 20.45 9.10 10.02
N ASN A 298 19.85 8.99 11.21
CA ASN A 298 19.56 10.14 12.06
C ASN A 298 20.41 10.10 13.34
N LEU A 299 21.14 11.19 13.59
CA LEU A 299 21.99 11.35 14.77
C LEU A 299 21.47 12.53 15.60
N LYS A 300 21.58 12.41 16.92
CA LYS A 300 21.30 13.52 17.86
C LYS A 300 22.57 14.34 18.05
N GLY A 301 22.75 14.96 19.21
CA GLY A 301 23.97 15.70 19.54
C GLY A 301 25.24 14.85 19.57
N LYS A 302 26.36 15.52 19.86
CA LYS A 302 27.68 14.88 19.98
C LYS A 302 27.61 13.69 20.95
N GLY A 303 28.25 12.58 20.57
CA GLY A 303 28.26 11.30 21.28
C GLY A 303 27.07 10.40 20.96
N SER A 304 26.12 10.84 20.14
CA SER A 304 25.05 9.96 19.68
C SER A 304 25.57 8.87 18.74
N VAL A 305 24.98 7.70 18.86
CA VAL A 305 25.29 6.49 18.11
C VAL A 305 24.00 5.99 17.46
N THR A 306 24.12 5.48 16.24
CA THR A 306 23.04 4.83 15.51
C THR A 306 23.62 3.74 14.60
N GLU A 307 22.78 3.03 13.88
CA GLU A 307 23.15 1.96 12.95
C GLU A 307 22.43 2.18 11.61
N VAL A 308 22.92 1.57 10.55
CA VAL A 308 22.16 1.49 9.30
C VAL A 308 21.07 0.45 9.49
N SER A 309 19.82 0.88 9.38
CA SER A 309 18.68 -0.04 9.51
C SER A 309 18.76 -1.18 8.50
N ASN A 310 18.33 -2.37 8.93
CA ASN A 310 18.19 -3.58 8.13
C ASN A 310 19.51 -4.23 7.65
N VAL A 311 20.65 -3.79 8.20
CA VAL A 311 21.92 -4.47 7.97
C VAL A 311 22.23 -5.33 9.19
N GLU A 312 22.27 -6.65 9.02
CA GLU A 312 22.68 -7.55 10.10
C GLU A 312 24.15 -7.29 10.45
N GLY A 313 24.42 -7.05 11.74
CA GLY A 313 25.74 -6.64 12.18
C GLY A 313 26.17 -5.29 11.62
N SER A 314 25.21 -4.38 11.36
CA SER A 314 25.50 -3.01 10.92
C SER A 314 26.61 -2.40 11.77
N PRO A 315 27.59 -1.72 11.16
CA PRO A 315 28.54 -0.94 11.95
C PRO A 315 27.82 0.24 12.60
N LYS A 316 28.39 0.71 13.70
CA LYS A 316 27.85 1.85 14.43
C LYS A 316 28.32 3.14 13.78
N ILE A 317 27.40 4.10 13.62
CA ILE A 317 27.69 5.44 13.13
C ILE A 317 27.63 6.38 14.32
N ILE A 318 28.73 7.09 14.59
CA ILE A 318 28.95 7.91 15.79
C ILE A 318 29.15 9.37 15.41
N ARG A 319 28.42 10.27 16.07
CA ARG A 319 28.64 11.72 15.95
C ARG A 319 29.73 12.20 16.91
N VAL A 320 30.95 12.34 16.44
CA VAL A 320 32.12 12.78 17.25
C VAL A 320 32.17 14.31 17.42
N GLY A 321 31.56 15.07 16.51
CA GLY A 321 31.46 16.53 16.59
C GLY A 321 30.29 17.11 15.79
N SER A 322 30.16 18.44 15.73
CA SER A 322 29.01 19.09 15.08
C SER A 322 28.86 18.72 13.59
N SER A 323 29.96 18.45 12.88
CA SER A 323 29.95 17.90 11.51
C SER A 323 31.01 16.81 11.32
N ASP A 324 31.37 16.12 12.40
CA ASP A 324 32.32 15.02 12.38
C ASP A 324 31.58 13.73 12.76
N VAL A 325 31.45 12.84 11.79
CA VAL A 325 30.82 11.54 11.97
C VAL A 325 31.78 10.47 11.49
N GLN A 326 31.80 9.37 12.24
CA GLN A 326 32.71 8.27 12.01
C GLN A 326 31.94 6.96 12.15
N VAL A 327 32.44 5.93 11.47
CA VAL A 327 31.97 4.56 11.63
C VAL A 327 32.87 3.86 12.64
N ASP A 328 32.27 3.25 13.65
CA ASP A 328 32.86 2.28 14.57
C ASP A 328 32.68 0.90 13.94
N GLN A 329 33.76 0.38 13.36
CA GLN A 329 33.77 -0.86 12.62
C GLN A 329 34.20 -2.04 13.50
N ASP A 330 35.09 -1.83 14.47
CA ASP A 330 35.58 -2.90 15.35
C ASP A 330 34.71 -3.11 16.61
N GLY A 331 33.77 -2.22 16.87
CA GLY A 331 32.80 -2.29 17.95
C GLY A 331 33.33 -1.81 19.30
N ASP A 332 34.49 -1.12 19.34
CA ASP A 332 35.10 -0.63 20.57
C ASP A 332 34.42 0.63 21.15
N GLY A 333 33.46 1.22 20.40
CA GLY A 333 32.73 2.43 20.78
C GLY A 333 33.43 3.74 20.41
N ALA A 334 34.56 3.68 19.72
CA ALA A 334 35.28 4.79 19.13
C ALA A 334 35.11 4.79 17.59
N GLY A 335 35.24 5.97 16.97
CA GLY A 335 35.16 6.09 15.53
C GLY A 335 36.46 5.67 14.84
N ASP A 336 36.36 4.80 13.84
CA ASP A 336 37.50 4.31 13.04
C ASP A 336 37.59 5.02 11.69
N ILE A 337 36.45 5.12 10.99
CA ILE A 337 36.39 5.54 9.59
C ILE A 337 35.58 6.82 9.49
N LYS A 338 36.24 7.92 9.13
CA LYS A 338 35.57 9.21 8.95
C LYS A 338 34.63 9.21 7.76
N ILE A 339 33.40 9.68 7.98
CA ILE A 339 32.41 9.91 6.91
C ILE A 339 32.62 11.31 6.32
N PRO A 340 32.96 11.43 5.02
CA PRO A 340 33.17 12.71 4.36
C PRO A 340 31.83 13.40 4.04
N LEU A 341 31.31 14.18 4.99
CA LEU A 341 30.01 14.86 4.87
C LEU A 341 30.08 16.21 4.12
N LYS A 342 31.27 16.66 3.70
CA LYS A 342 31.46 17.96 3.03
C LYS A 342 31.70 17.78 1.53
N GLY A 343 30.97 18.55 0.72
CA GLY A 343 31.19 18.60 -0.72
C GLY A 343 30.38 17.54 -1.48
N LYS A 344 31.02 16.83 -2.41
CA LYS A 344 30.37 15.75 -3.17
C LYS A 344 30.32 14.51 -2.29
N ALA A 345 29.27 13.70 -2.45
CA ALA A 345 29.17 12.41 -1.76
C ALA A 345 30.34 11.50 -2.20
N GLU A 346 31.11 11.04 -1.23
CA GLU A 346 32.20 10.07 -1.43
C GLU A 346 31.82 8.72 -0.80
N ALA A 347 32.36 7.65 -1.38
CA ALA A 347 32.06 6.29 -0.93
C ALA A 347 32.87 5.93 0.32
N VAL A 348 32.16 5.59 1.39
CA VAL A 348 32.70 5.03 2.64
C VAL A 348 32.66 3.51 2.54
N THR A 349 33.78 2.86 2.84
CA THR A 349 33.90 1.39 2.80
C THR A 349 34.10 0.87 4.21
N VAL A 350 33.33 -0.15 4.56
CA VAL A 350 33.37 -0.85 5.84
C VAL A 350 33.41 -2.36 5.60
N LYS A 351 33.71 -3.14 6.63
CA LYS A 351 33.60 -4.60 6.59
C LYS A 351 32.32 -5.07 7.30
N LEU A 352 31.62 -6.02 6.67
CA LEU A 352 30.46 -6.72 7.23
C LEU A 352 30.71 -8.22 7.31
N GLY A 353 30.05 -8.88 8.26
CA GLY A 353 30.13 -10.33 8.46
C GLY A 353 31.40 -10.79 9.19
N ALA A 354 31.55 -12.10 9.30
CA ALA A 354 32.70 -12.76 9.90
C ALA A 354 33.11 -13.99 9.07
N ASP A 355 34.35 -14.44 9.24
CA ASP A 355 34.90 -15.63 8.59
C ASP A 355 34.64 -15.63 7.06
N GLU A 356 33.99 -16.67 6.52
CA GLU A 356 33.71 -16.82 5.08
C GLU A 356 32.67 -15.82 4.55
N SER A 357 31.93 -15.16 5.43
CA SER A 357 30.96 -14.10 5.06
C SER A 357 31.54 -12.68 5.15
N LEU A 358 32.80 -12.55 5.60
CA LEU A 358 33.48 -11.26 5.71
C LEU A 358 33.62 -10.60 4.35
N ARG A 359 33.07 -9.40 4.19
CA ARG A 359 33.01 -8.70 2.91
C ARG A 359 33.13 -7.20 3.07
N ASP A 360 33.67 -6.55 2.04
CA ASP A 360 33.60 -5.10 1.94
C ASP A 360 32.19 -4.68 1.53
N TRP A 361 31.68 -3.65 2.20
CA TRP A 361 30.41 -3.02 1.92
C TRP A 361 30.62 -1.52 1.81
N SER A 362 29.90 -0.84 0.92
CA SER A 362 30.10 0.61 0.72
C SER A 362 28.85 1.37 0.39
N PHE A 363 28.78 2.58 0.95
CA PHE A 363 27.71 3.54 0.73
C PHE A 363 28.28 4.95 0.52
N PHE A 364 27.60 5.74 -0.30
CA PHE A 364 27.76 7.18 -0.37
C PHE A 364 27.08 7.78 0.84
N ALA A 365 27.66 8.84 1.40
CA ALA A 365 27.06 9.59 2.48
C ALA A 365 27.13 11.09 2.19
N ILE A 366 26.06 11.81 2.51
CA ILE A 366 25.99 13.27 2.40
C ILE A 366 25.05 13.82 3.46
N THR A 367 25.24 15.08 3.86
CA THR A 367 24.29 15.82 4.70
C THR A 367 23.76 17.03 3.95
N GLY A 368 22.65 17.60 4.41
CA GLY A 368 22.05 18.75 3.75
C GLY A 368 22.79 20.05 4.02
N THR A 369 22.23 21.13 3.46
CA THR A 369 22.77 22.49 3.50
C THR A 369 21.75 23.45 4.09
N GLU A 370 22.19 24.67 4.43
CA GLU A 370 21.32 25.70 5.03
C GLU A 370 20.18 26.14 4.11
N LYS A 371 20.36 25.97 2.80
CA LYS A 371 19.42 26.39 1.74
C LYS A 371 19.24 25.26 0.75
N ASP A 372 18.49 24.27 1.18
CA ASP A 372 18.12 23.12 0.39
C ASP A 372 16.75 23.26 -0.27
N ASN A 373 16.42 22.31 -1.15
CA ASN A 373 15.11 22.23 -1.80
C ASN A 373 14.47 20.86 -1.54
N TYR A 374 13.26 20.90 -0.97
CA TYR A 374 12.42 19.72 -0.75
C TYR A 374 11.04 19.98 -1.35
N GLN A 375 10.62 19.18 -2.33
CA GLN A 375 9.33 19.34 -3.02
C GLN A 375 9.08 20.73 -3.64
N GLY A 376 10.15 21.47 -3.99
CA GLY A 376 10.07 22.83 -4.50
C GLY A 376 10.04 23.90 -3.40
N LEU A 377 10.11 23.51 -2.13
CA LEU A 377 10.14 24.38 -0.96
C LEU A 377 11.58 24.52 -0.46
N GLN A 378 11.96 25.75 -0.10
CA GLN A 378 13.29 26.00 0.50
C GLN A 378 13.28 25.56 1.95
N VAL A 379 14.26 24.74 2.34
CA VAL A 379 14.40 24.17 3.69
C VAL A 379 15.84 24.26 4.18
N ASN A 380 16.03 24.21 5.50
CA ASN A 380 17.34 24.03 6.10
C ASN A 380 17.53 22.55 6.45
N LEU A 381 18.46 21.88 5.76
CA LEU A 381 18.84 20.49 6.02
C LEU A 381 20.28 20.39 6.56
N ALA A 382 20.90 21.51 6.93
CA ALA A 382 22.24 21.52 7.51
C ALA A 382 22.23 20.85 8.90
N PRO A 383 23.34 20.19 9.28
CA PRO A 383 23.53 19.73 10.66
C PRO A 383 23.38 20.87 11.66
N VAL A 384 22.66 20.64 12.75
CA VAL A 384 22.60 21.52 13.93
C VAL A 384 23.12 20.78 15.15
N ASP A 385 23.45 21.47 16.23
CA ASP A 385 24.10 20.83 17.39
C ASP A 385 23.29 19.67 17.98
N ASP A 386 21.96 19.76 17.98
CA ASP A 386 21.08 18.74 18.56
C ASP A 386 20.72 17.61 17.60
N TYR A 387 20.87 17.82 16.28
CA TYR A 387 20.36 16.89 15.28
C TYR A 387 21.09 16.96 13.94
N MET A 388 21.27 15.80 13.31
CA MET A 388 21.82 15.70 11.96
C MET A 388 21.21 14.50 11.21
N THR A 389 20.86 14.72 9.95
CA THR A 389 20.49 13.67 9.01
C THR A 389 21.65 13.40 8.05
N ILE A 390 21.98 12.12 7.87
CA ILE A 390 22.89 11.63 6.83
C ILE A 390 22.04 10.87 5.81
N TYR A 391 22.17 11.24 4.55
CA TYR A 391 21.54 10.58 3.41
C TYR A 391 22.54 9.58 2.82
N ILE A 392 22.12 8.32 2.69
CA ILE A 392 22.98 7.22 2.23
C ILE A 392 22.42 6.50 1.01
N LEU A 393 23.31 6.07 0.12
CA LEU A 393 22.99 5.33 -1.10
C LEU A 393 24.09 4.30 -1.38
N ALA A 394 23.78 3.16 -1.98
CA ALA A 394 24.77 2.14 -2.30
C ALA A 394 25.92 2.67 -3.18
N ALA A 395 27.15 2.31 -2.81
CA ALA A 395 28.40 2.77 -3.45
C ALA A 395 29.39 1.64 -3.75
N GLY A 396 29.01 0.39 -3.52
CA GLY A 396 29.83 -0.79 -3.81
C GLY A 396 29.05 -1.83 -4.58
N ALA A 397 29.76 -2.71 -5.27
CA ALA A 397 29.20 -3.84 -5.97
C ALA A 397 30.16 -5.04 -5.94
N MET A 398 29.59 -6.23 -6.12
CA MET A 398 30.32 -7.48 -6.28
C MET A 398 30.37 -7.86 -7.75
N THR A 399 31.58 -8.12 -8.27
CA THR A 399 31.84 -8.29 -9.70
C THR A 399 32.48 -9.64 -9.98
N GLY A 400 32.00 -10.35 -11.00
CA GLY A 400 32.54 -11.65 -11.41
C GLY A 400 32.21 -12.01 -12.85
N LEU A 401 32.62 -13.21 -13.27
CA LEU A 401 32.41 -13.73 -14.62
C LEU A 401 31.40 -14.87 -14.60
N VAL A 402 30.34 -14.74 -15.39
CA VAL A 402 29.39 -15.83 -15.67
C VAL A 402 29.51 -16.18 -17.15
N GLY A 403 30.05 -17.37 -17.43
CA GLY A 403 30.55 -17.69 -18.77
C GLY A 403 31.67 -16.72 -19.16
N GLU A 404 31.50 -16.01 -20.26
CA GLU A 404 32.44 -14.98 -20.74
C GLU A 404 31.99 -13.55 -20.37
N SER A 405 30.81 -13.39 -19.78
CA SER A 405 30.24 -12.08 -19.49
C SER A 405 30.56 -11.63 -18.07
N GLN A 406 31.06 -10.41 -17.92
CA GLN A 406 31.19 -9.78 -16.62
C GLN A 406 29.83 -9.36 -16.09
N ILE A 407 29.59 -9.62 -14.81
CA ILE A 407 28.41 -9.17 -14.08
C ILE A 407 28.82 -8.33 -12.88
N MET A 408 27.95 -7.41 -12.46
CA MET A 408 28.11 -6.55 -11.30
C MET A 408 26.79 -6.52 -10.52
N ILE A 409 26.83 -6.93 -9.25
CA ILE A 409 25.68 -6.99 -8.33
C ILE A 409 25.80 -5.86 -7.31
N THR A 410 24.77 -5.04 -7.18
CA THR A 410 24.74 -3.90 -6.25
C THR A 410 23.72 -4.17 -5.16
N ASP A 411 24.12 -4.02 -3.89
CA ASP A 411 23.24 -4.01 -2.72
C ASP A 411 22.52 -2.65 -2.66
N ASP A 412 21.42 -2.54 -3.41
CA ASP A 412 20.66 -1.30 -3.57
C ASP A 412 19.56 -1.15 -2.50
N ASN A 413 19.18 -2.25 -1.84
CA ASN A 413 18.26 -2.21 -0.71
C ASN A 413 18.97 -1.89 0.63
N LEU A 414 20.31 -1.89 0.63
CA LEU A 414 21.18 -1.59 1.76
C LEU A 414 20.89 -2.50 2.96
N ASP A 415 20.80 -3.81 2.71
CA ASP A 415 20.72 -4.85 3.75
C ASP A 415 22.06 -5.52 4.07
N GLY A 416 23.11 -5.14 3.34
CA GLY A 416 24.45 -5.64 3.50
C GLY A 416 24.74 -6.90 2.69
N ILE A 417 23.78 -7.51 2.00
CA ILE A 417 23.91 -8.76 1.24
C ILE A 417 23.80 -8.43 -0.24
N TYR A 418 24.83 -8.71 -1.04
CA TYR A 418 24.77 -8.50 -2.48
C TYR A 418 23.94 -9.60 -3.15
N GLY A 419 22.87 -9.20 -3.84
CA GLY A 419 21.94 -10.08 -4.56
C GLY A 419 20.86 -10.67 -3.65
N SER A 420 20.40 -9.92 -2.66
CA SER A 420 19.37 -10.41 -1.75
C SER A 420 17.95 -10.30 -2.33
N ALA A 421 16.99 -10.91 -1.63
CA ALA A 421 15.59 -10.78 -1.98
C ALA A 421 15.10 -9.34 -1.79
N PRO A 422 14.19 -8.83 -2.64
CA PRO A 422 13.64 -7.49 -2.48
C PRO A 422 12.92 -7.30 -1.14
N MET A 423 13.09 -6.12 -0.56
CA MET A 423 12.36 -5.67 0.63
C MET A 423 11.32 -4.61 0.24
N SER A 424 10.39 -4.29 1.12
CA SER A 424 9.35 -3.27 0.87
C SER A 424 9.11 -2.42 2.10
N TRP A 425 8.97 -1.10 1.89
CA TRP A 425 8.93 -0.14 3.00
C TRP A 425 7.86 0.94 2.81
N GLY A 426 7.30 1.39 3.93
CA GLY A 426 6.48 2.59 3.99
C GLY A 426 7.36 3.83 3.98
N PHE A 427 7.52 4.45 2.81
CA PHE A 427 8.20 5.74 2.69
C PHE A 427 7.22 6.91 2.78
N ILE A 428 7.72 8.06 3.22
CA ILE A 428 7.00 9.32 3.15
C ILE A 428 6.57 9.59 1.68
N GLY A 429 5.31 10.00 1.52
CA GLY A 429 4.70 10.30 0.22
C GLY A 429 3.96 9.13 -0.43
N LEU A 430 3.86 7.99 0.24
CA LEU A 430 2.96 6.90 -0.14
C LEU A 430 1.60 7.06 0.54
N THR A 431 0.51 6.74 -0.16
CA THR A 431 -0.78 6.51 0.49
C THR A 431 -0.66 5.37 1.52
N GLU A 432 -1.38 5.48 2.64
CA GLU A 432 -1.39 4.46 3.69
C GLU A 432 -1.73 3.07 3.12
N GLY A 433 -1.02 2.05 3.61
CA GLY A 433 -1.17 0.66 3.14
C GLY A 433 -0.35 0.29 1.91
N TYR A 434 0.29 1.27 1.24
CA TYR A 434 1.20 1.00 0.13
C TYR A 434 2.66 1.07 0.56
N ASN A 435 3.47 0.15 0.02
CA ASN A 435 4.91 0.07 0.29
C ASN A 435 5.69 0.15 -1.02
N GLN A 436 6.85 0.83 -0.99
CA GLN A 436 7.79 0.87 -2.10
C GLN A 436 8.76 -0.31 -1.99
N PRO A 437 8.90 -1.12 -3.05
CA PRO A 437 10.00 -2.08 -3.15
C PRO A 437 11.38 -1.44 -3.21
N THR A 438 12.33 -2.03 -2.52
CA THR A 438 13.77 -1.77 -2.67
C THR A 438 14.45 -3.09 -2.97
N MET A 439 15.27 -3.12 -4.01
CA MET A 439 15.88 -4.36 -4.47
C MET A 439 17.26 -4.11 -5.01
N ASP A 440 18.05 -5.16 -4.98
CA ASP A 440 19.37 -5.20 -5.58
C ASP A 440 19.29 -5.15 -7.10
N SER A 441 20.40 -4.75 -7.70
CA SER A 441 20.50 -4.63 -9.15
C SER A 441 21.66 -5.43 -9.72
N LEU A 442 21.41 -6.00 -10.89
CA LEU A 442 22.39 -6.74 -11.69
C LEU A 442 22.71 -5.92 -12.93
N LYS A 443 23.98 -5.66 -13.18
CA LYS A 443 24.45 -5.10 -14.44
C LYS A 443 25.26 -6.15 -15.18
N VAL A 444 24.87 -6.46 -16.41
CA VAL A 444 25.64 -7.33 -17.31
C VAL A 444 26.51 -6.48 -18.22
N ASP A 445 27.69 -6.97 -18.57
CA ASP A 445 28.61 -6.27 -19.47
C ASP A 445 27.94 -5.87 -20.80
N GLY A 446 28.33 -4.73 -21.33
CA GLY A 446 27.71 -4.09 -22.50
C GLY A 446 26.37 -3.38 -22.23
N GLU A 447 25.72 -3.62 -21.08
CA GLU A 447 24.47 -2.93 -20.73
C GLU A 447 24.73 -1.53 -20.15
N LYS A 448 23.94 -0.55 -20.60
CA LYS A 448 24.02 0.84 -20.11
C LYS A 448 23.37 1.08 -18.75
N ARG A 449 22.46 0.20 -18.35
CA ARG A 449 21.74 0.26 -17.07
C ARG A 449 21.82 -1.10 -16.39
N ALA A 450 21.71 -1.11 -15.08
CA ALA A 450 21.38 -2.32 -14.36
C ALA A 450 19.91 -2.68 -14.54
N ARG A 451 19.62 -3.96 -14.40
CA ARG A 451 18.28 -4.53 -14.29
C ARG A 451 18.06 -5.02 -12.85
N PRO A 452 16.81 -5.29 -12.45
CA PRO A 452 16.53 -5.92 -11.17
C PRO A 452 17.38 -7.18 -10.96
N TRP A 453 17.86 -7.39 -9.73
CA TRP A 453 18.36 -8.71 -9.34
C TRP A 453 17.22 -9.73 -9.50
N SER A 454 17.54 -10.86 -10.13
CA SER A 454 16.56 -11.87 -10.54
C SER A 454 17.25 -13.23 -10.55
N GLU A 455 16.62 -14.20 -9.88
CA GLU A 455 17.07 -15.60 -9.80
C GLU A 455 17.32 -16.17 -11.19
N TYR A 456 16.40 -15.96 -12.13
CA TYR A 456 16.60 -16.28 -13.54
C TYR A 456 17.00 -15.05 -14.32
N SER A 457 18.13 -15.16 -15.03
CA SER A 457 18.78 -14.05 -15.70
C SER A 457 19.41 -14.49 -17.01
N GLN A 458 19.12 -13.78 -18.10
CA GLN A 458 19.83 -13.95 -19.37
C GLN A 458 21.19 -13.23 -19.30
N ILE A 459 22.29 -13.97 -19.42
CA ILE A 459 23.65 -13.42 -19.39
C ILE A 459 24.35 -13.88 -20.66
N GLY A 460 24.74 -12.92 -21.50
CA GLY A 460 25.10 -13.21 -22.90
C GLY A 460 23.90 -13.82 -23.63
N ASP A 461 24.13 -14.91 -24.36
CA ASP A 461 23.09 -15.60 -25.14
C ASP A 461 22.40 -16.75 -24.37
N LYS A 462 22.70 -16.90 -23.08
CA LYS A 462 22.24 -18.04 -22.25
C LYS A 462 21.43 -17.58 -21.05
N TRP A 463 20.53 -18.46 -20.61
CA TRP A 463 19.80 -18.30 -19.37
C TRP A 463 20.51 -19.03 -18.23
N TYR A 464 20.58 -18.36 -17.08
CA TYR A 464 21.16 -18.90 -15.87
C TYR A 464 20.19 -18.77 -14.70
N LYS A 465 20.23 -19.77 -13.83
CA LYS A 465 19.73 -19.69 -12.46
C LYS A 465 20.87 -19.26 -11.55
N LEU A 466 20.65 -18.20 -10.78
CA LEU A 466 21.63 -17.54 -9.93
C LEU A 466 21.22 -17.70 -8.47
N THR A 467 22.17 -18.02 -7.60
CA THR A 467 21.96 -18.08 -6.15
C THR A 467 23.15 -17.47 -5.43
N THR A 468 22.89 -16.46 -4.60
CA THR A 468 23.94 -15.77 -3.85
C THR A 468 24.37 -16.56 -2.64
N VAL A 469 25.68 -16.64 -2.41
CA VAL A 469 26.27 -17.33 -1.26
C VAL A 469 27.22 -16.40 -0.51
N ASN A 470 27.48 -16.69 0.77
CA ASN A 470 28.47 -16.00 1.61
C ASN A 470 28.30 -14.47 1.63
N GLY A 471 27.07 -14.00 1.88
CA GLY A 471 26.74 -12.56 1.90
C GLY A 471 26.87 -11.87 0.53
N GLY A 472 26.89 -12.65 -0.55
CA GLY A 472 27.04 -12.15 -1.92
C GLY A 472 28.49 -11.99 -2.38
N THR A 473 29.47 -12.56 -1.66
CA THR A 473 30.87 -12.66 -2.12
C THR A 473 31.09 -13.79 -3.12
N GLY A 474 30.13 -14.71 -3.24
CA GLY A 474 30.11 -15.76 -4.24
C GLY A 474 28.74 -15.91 -4.86
N LEU A 475 28.73 -16.55 -6.03
CA LEU A 475 27.51 -16.88 -6.75
C LEU A 475 27.54 -18.34 -7.20
N GLU A 476 26.49 -19.07 -6.89
CA GLU A 476 26.22 -20.36 -7.50
C GLU A 476 25.41 -20.13 -8.78
N VAL A 477 25.93 -20.67 -9.88
CA VAL A 477 25.38 -20.46 -11.22
C VAL A 477 25.14 -21.79 -11.88
N SER A 478 23.94 -21.99 -12.41
CA SER A 478 23.62 -23.15 -13.25
C SER A 478 22.94 -22.68 -14.54
N GLU A 479 23.32 -23.26 -15.67
CA GLU A 479 22.65 -23.01 -16.94
C GLU A 479 21.21 -23.55 -16.85
N ALA A 480 20.25 -22.73 -17.28
CA ALA A 480 18.83 -23.02 -17.21
C ALA A 480 18.27 -23.18 -18.62
N LEU A 481 17.54 -24.28 -18.86
CA LEU A 481 16.70 -24.39 -20.04
C LEU A 481 15.37 -23.74 -19.69
N VAL A 482 15.12 -22.60 -20.34
CA VAL A 482 13.96 -21.76 -20.10
C VAL A 482 13.12 -21.75 -21.37
N LYS A 483 11.85 -22.12 -21.27
CA LYS A 483 10.88 -21.84 -22.32
C LYS A 483 10.54 -20.36 -22.21
N THR A 484 10.79 -19.58 -23.25
CA THR A 484 10.62 -18.13 -23.18
C THR A 484 9.41 -17.65 -23.97
N GLY A 485 8.80 -16.57 -23.50
CA GLY A 485 7.92 -15.72 -24.28
C GLY A 485 8.41 -14.27 -24.21
N SER A 486 7.55 -13.31 -24.51
CA SER A 486 7.92 -11.89 -24.51
C SER A 486 6.88 -11.01 -23.82
N LEU A 487 7.32 -10.10 -22.96
CA LEU A 487 6.48 -9.08 -22.35
C LEU A 487 6.69 -7.74 -23.07
N LYS A 488 5.62 -7.21 -23.64
CA LYS A 488 5.64 -5.95 -24.38
C LYS A 488 4.90 -4.86 -23.62
N LEU A 489 5.62 -3.82 -23.21
CA LEU A 489 5.02 -2.64 -22.58
C LEU A 489 4.29 -1.76 -23.60
N SER A 490 2.98 -1.59 -23.41
CA SER A 490 2.16 -0.60 -24.09
C SER A 490 1.83 0.52 -23.10
N PHE A 491 2.61 1.61 -23.14
CA PHE A 491 2.49 2.72 -22.19
C PHE A 491 2.08 4.03 -22.88
N LYS A 492 1.01 4.67 -22.39
CA LYS A 492 0.58 6.00 -22.84
C LYS A 492 0.84 7.04 -21.75
N GLY A 493 1.58 8.12 -22.03
CA GLY A 493 1.82 9.20 -21.07
C GLY A 493 3.31 9.51 -20.90
N PRO A 494 3.77 9.96 -19.71
CA PRO A 494 5.19 10.23 -19.48
C PRO A 494 5.99 8.94 -19.67
N LYS A 495 7.14 9.03 -20.33
CA LYS A 495 7.98 7.85 -20.61
C LYS A 495 8.42 7.22 -19.28
N PRO A 496 8.15 5.92 -19.04
CA PRO A 496 8.67 5.23 -17.88
C PRO A 496 10.17 5.04 -18.00
N ASN A 497 10.86 5.15 -16.88
CA ASN A 497 12.30 4.90 -16.75
C ASN A 497 12.56 3.40 -16.61
N TRP A 498 11.74 2.74 -15.77
CA TRP A 498 11.65 1.29 -15.61
C TRP A 498 10.23 0.87 -15.27
N VAL A 499 9.87 -0.36 -15.65
CA VAL A 499 8.63 -1.04 -15.25
C VAL A 499 9.01 -2.48 -14.98
N VAL A 500 9.03 -2.87 -13.72
CA VAL A 500 9.46 -4.18 -13.25
C VAL A 500 8.25 -5.06 -13.02
N LEU A 501 8.22 -6.22 -13.67
CA LEU A 501 7.26 -7.29 -13.41
C LEU A 501 7.92 -8.40 -12.59
N LYS A 502 7.17 -8.97 -11.65
CA LYS A 502 7.57 -10.11 -10.80
C LYS A 502 6.89 -11.38 -11.33
N GLY A 503 7.63 -12.47 -11.46
CA GLY A 503 7.06 -13.79 -11.76
C GLY A 503 6.30 -14.37 -10.55
N SER A 504 5.44 -15.35 -10.77
CA SER A 504 4.76 -16.07 -9.69
C SER A 504 5.17 -17.55 -9.62
N ALA A 505 4.86 -18.20 -8.49
CA ALA A 505 5.19 -19.59 -8.22
C ALA A 505 6.68 -19.91 -8.42
N SER A 506 7.04 -20.80 -9.34
CA SER A 506 8.45 -21.17 -9.61
C SER A 506 9.34 -20.00 -10.08
N LEU A 507 8.74 -18.84 -10.40
CA LEU A 507 9.43 -17.62 -10.80
C LEU A 507 9.28 -16.49 -9.75
N GLU A 508 8.88 -16.79 -8.52
CA GLU A 508 8.61 -15.77 -7.50
C GLU A 508 9.81 -14.88 -7.16
N ASN A 509 11.04 -15.34 -7.40
CA ASN A 509 12.26 -14.56 -7.22
C ASN A 509 12.82 -14.01 -8.55
N SER A 510 11.98 -13.91 -9.58
CA SER A 510 12.35 -13.42 -10.90
C SER A 510 11.70 -12.08 -11.23
N TYR A 511 12.52 -11.13 -11.66
CA TYR A 511 12.14 -9.73 -11.83
C TYR A 511 12.66 -9.19 -13.16
N PHE A 512 11.77 -8.62 -13.98
CA PHE A 512 12.12 -8.21 -15.34
C PHE A 512 11.67 -6.78 -15.62
N ASP A 513 12.61 -5.91 -16.00
CA ASP A 513 12.29 -4.55 -16.44
C ASP A 513 11.90 -4.52 -17.93
N ILE A 514 10.61 -4.37 -18.20
CA ILE A 514 10.03 -4.42 -19.54
C ILE A 514 10.09 -3.08 -20.30
N SER A 515 10.59 -2.02 -19.67
CA SER A 515 10.61 -0.67 -20.26
C SER A 515 11.50 -0.50 -21.49
N LYS A 516 12.50 -1.38 -21.70
CA LYS A 516 13.43 -1.31 -22.86
C LYS A 516 13.10 -2.25 -24.00
N GLY A 517 12.16 -3.17 -23.84
CA GLY A 517 11.78 -4.10 -24.91
C GLY A 517 11.23 -3.41 -26.17
N GLY A 518 10.73 -2.18 -26.02
CA GLY A 518 10.20 -1.40 -27.13
C GLY A 518 9.08 -2.16 -27.86
N SER A 519 9.10 -2.14 -29.19
CA SER A 519 8.10 -2.84 -30.00
C SER A 519 8.23 -4.38 -29.98
N LYS A 520 9.44 -4.89 -29.69
CA LYS A 520 9.77 -6.33 -29.66
C LYS A 520 9.39 -6.99 -28.33
N GLY A 521 9.35 -6.23 -27.24
CA GLY A 521 9.18 -6.76 -25.90
C GLY A 521 10.50 -7.23 -25.29
N VAL A 522 10.45 -7.64 -24.04
CA VAL A 522 11.56 -8.25 -23.30
C VAL A 522 11.29 -9.75 -23.22
N GLU A 523 12.29 -10.54 -23.60
CA GLU A 523 12.24 -11.99 -23.46
C GLU A 523 12.26 -12.36 -21.97
N VAL A 524 11.34 -13.23 -21.56
CA VAL A 524 11.21 -13.71 -20.18
C VAL A 524 10.83 -15.20 -20.19
N PRO A 525 11.08 -15.94 -19.09
CA PRO A 525 10.48 -17.26 -18.92
C PRO A 525 8.96 -17.25 -19.18
N ALA A 526 8.42 -18.32 -19.75
CA ALA A 526 6.98 -18.52 -19.84
C ALA A 526 6.43 -18.67 -18.42
N GLY A 527 5.37 -17.95 -18.08
CA GLY A 527 4.86 -17.90 -16.71
C GLY A 527 3.85 -16.78 -16.50
N ASN A 528 3.38 -16.63 -15.26
CA ASN A 528 2.47 -15.55 -14.88
C ASN A 528 3.25 -14.42 -14.19
N TYR A 529 2.92 -13.19 -14.55
CA TYR A 529 3.64 -11.99 -14.12
C TYR A 529 2.69 -10.95 -13.54
N SER A 530 3.11 -10.29 -12.46
CA SER A 530 2.39 -9.15 -11.86
C SER A 530 3.26 -7.89 -11.86
N LEU A 531 2.62 -6.72 -11.84
CA LEU A 531 3.35 -5.45 -11.70
C LEU A 531 3.96 -5.39 -10.31
N TYR A 532 5.28 -5.27 -10.25
CA TYR A 532 5.99 -5.13 -8.99
C TYR A 532 6.16 -3.66 -8.62
N PHE A 533 6.84 -2.89 -9.48
CA PHE A 533 6.90 -1.43 -9.38
C PHE A 533 7.45 -0.83 -10.68
N GLY A 534 7.53 0.49 -10.75
CA GLY A 534 8.18 1.21 -11.83
C GLY A 534 8.46 2.65 -11.47
N GLU A 535 8.94 3.43 -12.42
CA GLU A 535 9.12 4.87 -12.25
C GLU A 535 8.76 5.59 -13.55
N VAL A 536 8.02 6.68 -13.45
CA VAL A 536 7.95 7.69 -14.50
C VAL A 536 8.77 8.90 -14.08
N ARG A 537 9.54 9.47 -15.01
CA ARG A 537 10.44 10.59 -14.73
C ARG A 537 10.45 11.60 -15.87
N LYS A 538 10.60 12.88 -15.51
CA LYS A 538 10.86 13.99 -16.43
C LYS A 538 11.77 15.02 -15.78
N GLY A 539 12.64 15.65 -16.57
CA GLY A 539 13.57 16.67 -16.07
C GLY A 539 14.96 16.10 -15.79
N LYS A 540 15.83 16.91 -15.22
CA LYS A 540 17.22 16.57 -14.91
C LYS A 540 17.62 17.20 -13.57
N LYS A 541 18.52 16.55 -12.83
CA LYS A 541 19.09 17.06 -11.56
C LYS A 541 17.98 17.52 -10.60
N GLN A 542 18.11 18.71 -10.02
CA GLN A 542 17.13 19.31 -9.09
C GLN A 542 15.77 19.64 -9.73
N GLN A 543 15.67 19.69 -11.06
CA GLN A 543 14.38 19.89 -11.78
C GLN A 543 13.70 18.57 -12.13
N THR A 544 14.19 17.45 -11.59
CA THR A 544 13.58 16.14 -11.78
C THR A 544 12.20 16.13 -11.11
N MET A 545 11.24 15.65 -11.87
CA MET A 545 9.91 15.28 -11.43
C MET A 545 9.76 13.79 -11.67
N LYS A 546 9.24 13.06 -10.69
CA LYS A 546 9.03 11.63 -10.83
C LYS A 546 7.88 11.14 -9.96
N ALA A 547 7.36 9.97 -10.29
CA ALA A 547 6.39 9.25 -9.49
C ALA A 547 6.71 7.76 -9.57
N LEU A 548 6.52 7.08 -8.45
CA LEU A 548 6.65 5.64 -8.31
C LEU A 548 5.41 4.98 -8.91
N ILE A 549 5.59 3.97 -9.76
CA ILE A 549 4.48 3.16 -10.25
C ILE A 549 4.33 1.97 -9.29
N LEU A 550 3.16 1.79 -8.68
CA LEU A 550 2.84 0.64 -7.84
C LEU A 550 1.58 -0.07 -8.36
N PRO A 551 1.41 -1.39 -8.13
CA PRO A 551 0.14 -2.04 -8.40
C PRO A 551 -0.96 -1.46 -7.50
N GLY A 552 -2.12 -1.11 -8.08
CA GLY A 552 -3.35 -0.93 -7.33
C GLY A 552 -4.13 -2.24 -7.18
N ALA A 553 -5.17 -2.24 -6.35
CA ALA A 553 -5.97 -3.42 -6.01
C ALA A 553 -6.62 -4.16 -7.20
N LYS A 554 -6.72 -3.52 -8.37
CA LYS A 554 -7.30 -4.09 -9.60
C LYS A 554 -6.26 -4.30 -10.71
N THR A 555 -4.97 -4.19 -10.39
CA THR A 555 -3.91 -4.37 -11.39
C THR A 555 -3.92 -5.82 -11.87
N PRO A 556 -4.05 -6.07 -13.18
CA PRO A 556 -4.11 -7.43 -13.70
C PRO A 556 -2.74 -8.11 -13.60
N THR A 557 -2.76 -9.43 -13.72
CA THR A 557 -1.57 -10.23 -14.02
C THR A 557 -1.53 -10.55 -15.52
N TRP A 558 -0.39 -11.03 -15.99
CA TRP A 558 -0.14 -11.33 -17.39
C TRP A 558 0.46 -12.72 -17.54
N ASP A 559 -0.23 -13.58 -18.27
CA ASP A 559 0.27 -14.90 -18.65
C ASP A 559 1.13 -14.80 -19.91
N VAL A 560 2.33 -15.37 -19.85
CA VAL A 560 3.29 -15.44 -20.94
C VAL A 560 3.43 -16.89 -21.34
N SER A 561 3.06 -17.19 -22.58
CA SER A 561 3.21 -18.52 -23.17
C SER A 561 4.48 -18.60 -24.01
N GLU A 562 5.00 -19.82 -24.18
CA GLU A 562 6.20 -20.09 -24.98
C GLU A 562 6.06 -19.56 -26.41
N GLY A 563 7.01 -18.73 -26.84
CA GLY A 563 7.04 -18.09 -28.16
C GLY A 563 6.03 -16.95 -28.36
N GLU A 564 5.14 -16.67 -27.39
CA GLU A 564 4.11 -15.65 -27.52
C GLU A 564 4.54 -14.30 -26.96
N THR A 565 3.93 -13.23 -27.47
CA THR A 565 4.12 -11.87 -26.94
C THR A 565 2.88 -11.40 -26.19
N THR A 566 3.00 -11.23 -24.89
CA THR A 566 1.94 -10.71 -24.02
C THR A 566 2.09 -9.19 -23.87
N THR A 567 1.00 -8.45 -24.11
CA THR A 567 1.02 -6.98 -24.02
C THR A 567 0.59 -6.51 -22.63
N VAL A 568 1.50 -5.81 -21.96
CA VAL A 568 1.30 -5.17 -20.66
C VAL A 568 0.82 -3.73 -20.89
N LYS A 569 -0.47 -3.47 -20.65
CA LYS A 569 -1.08 -2.15 -20.87
C LYS A 569 -1.08 -1.36 -19.56
N LEU A 570 -0.33 -0.26 -19.54
CA LEU A 570 -0.21 0.69 -18.43
C LEU A 570 -0.23 2.13 -18.98
N GLY A 571 -0.25 3.12 -18.10
CA GLY A 571 -0.32 4.53 -18.46
C GLY A 571 -1.76 5.03 -18.61
N GLY A 572 -1.97 5.96 -19.52
CA GLY A 572 -3.24 6.60 -19.76
C GLY A 572 -4.26 5.70 -20.52
N PRO A 573 -5.56 6.04 -20.49
CA PRO A 573 -6.14 7.21 -19.81
C PRO A 573 -5.92 7.19 -18.30
N PHE A 574 -5.66 8.37 -17.74
CA PHE A 574 -5.42 8.54 -16.32
C PHE A 574 -6.72 8.93 -15.61
N ASP A 575 -6.91 8.41 -14.40
CA ASP A 575 -7.99 8.75 -13.46
C ASP A 575 -7.35 9.19 -12.12
N LEU A 576 -8.17 9.53 -11.13
CA LEU A 576 -7.76 9.81 -9.76
C LEU A 576 -8.49 8.89 -8.80
N ASP A 577 -7.75 8.37 -7.83
CA ASP A 577 -8.29 7.67 -6.67
C ASP A 577 -8.14 8.58 -5.44
N PHE A 578 -9.13 8.59 -4.57
CA PHE A 578 -9.21 9.46 -3.39
C PHE A 578 -10.37 9.02 -2.50
N ASP A 579 -10.26 9.32 -1.21
CA ASP A 579 -11.28 9.12 -0.20
C ASP A 579 -11.99 10.44 0.13
N ILE A 580 -13.25 10.31 0.52
CA ILE A 580 -14.09 11.41 0.96
C ILE A 580 -14.74 11.07 2.29
N ASP A 581 -14.94 12.10 3.10
CA ASP A 581 -15.82 12.05 4.26
C ASP A 581 -17.01 12.99 4.03
N VAL A 582 -18.21 12.49 4.30
CA VAL A 582 -19.46 13.16 3.94
C VAL A 582 -20.25 13.42 5.20
N GLU A 583 -20.26 14.69 5.62
CA GLU A 583 -21.04 15.18 6.76
C GLU A 583 -22.38 15.76 6.29
N ASP A 584 -23.27 16.15 7.20
CA ASP A 584 -24.59 16.68 6.82
C ASP A 584 -24.49 17.99 6.02
N GLU A 585 -23.53 18.86 6.36
CA GLU A 585 -23.37 20.20 5.76
C GLU A 585 -22.10 20.33 4.90
N SER A 586 -21.18 19.36 4.97
CA SER A 586 -19.86 19.48 4.35
C SER A 586 -19.42 18.17 3.68
N ILE A 587 -18.47 18.27 2.76
CA ILE A 587 -17.75 17.12 2.20
C ILE A 587 -16.26 17.41 2.34
N GLN A 588 -15.54 16.54 3.05
CA GLN A 588 -14.10 16.63 3.15
C GLN A 588 -13.45 15.67 2.15
N VAL A 589 -12.62 16.21 1.27
CA VAL A 589 -11.79 15.41 0.35
C VAL A 589 -10.41 15.26 0.96
N MET A 590 -9.99 14.00 1.17
CA MET A 590 -8.76 13.68 1.91
C MET A 590 -7.53 13.83 1.03
N GLY A 591 -6.74 14.87 1.27
CA GLY A 591 -5.60 15.23 0.43
C GLY A 591 -4.54 14.11 0.31
N ARG A 592 -4.25 13.42 1.42
CA ARG A 592 -3.28 12.31 1.49
C ARG A 592 -3.66 11.06 0.69
N THR A 593 -4.91 10.98 0.23
CA THR A 593 -5.44 9.84 -0.53
C THR A 593 -5.48 10.11 -2.04
N VAL A 594 -5.28 11.37 -2.45
CA VAL A 594 -5.35 11.77 -3.86
C VAL A 594 -4.15 11.24 -4.64
N VAL A 595 -4.38 10.19 -5.43
CA VAL A 595 -3.36 9.58 -6.28
C VAL A 595 -3.82 9.52 -7.74
N VAL A 596 -2.86 9.59 -8.67
CA VAL A 596 -3.15 9.32 -10.08
C VAL A 596 -3.17 7.81 -10.31
N THR A 597 -4.16 7.32 -11.05
CA THR A 597 -4.25 5.92 -11.48
C THR A 597 -4.25 5.82 -13.00
N GLY A 598 -3.74 4.70 -13.52
CA GLY A 598 -3.72 4.42 -14.95
C GLY A 598 -4.70 3.34 -15.39
N VAL A 599 -4.68 3.05 -16.68
CA VAL A 599 -5.60 2.12 -17.35
C VAL A 599 -5.44 0.67 -16.89
N GLY A 600 -4.24 0.30 -16.43
CA GLY A 600 -3.99 -1.01 -15.84
C GLY A 600 -4.27 -1.03 -14.34
N HIS A 601 -4.95 -0.01 -13.81
CA HIS A 601 -5.18 0.19 -12.37
C HIS A 601 -3.89 0.32 -11.54
N GLU A 602 -2.75 0.57 -12.18
CA GLU A 602 -1.54 0.96 -11.50
C GLU A 602 -1.68 2.37 -10.90
N ARG A 603 -1.00 2.60 -9.79
CA ARG A 603 -1.00 3.84 -9.02
C ARG A 603 0.31 4.58 -9.22
N TYR A 604 0.24 5.91 -9.31
CA TYR A 604 1.41 6.78 -9.42
C TYR A 604 1.63 7.50 -8.09
N GLU A 605 2.35 6.81 -7.22
CA GLU A 605 2.62 7.14 -5.84
C GLU A 605 3.89 7.99 -5.68
N ARG A 606 4.13 8.50 -4.46
CA ARG A 606 5.36 9.21 -4.09
C ARG A 606 5.78 10.27 -5.13
N PRO A 607 4.94 11.27 -5.41
CA PRO A 607 5.26 12.30 -6.40
C PRO A 607 6.39 13.22 -5.88
N TRP A 608 7.47 13.37 -6.65
CA TRP A 608 8.54 14.33 -6.35
C TRP A 608 8.47 15.53 -7.29
N ASN A 609 8.45 16.74 -6.73
CA ASN A 609 8.33 18.03 -7.43
C ASN A 609 7.10 18.17 -8.32
N CYS A 610 6.12 17.26 -8.21
CA CYS A 610 4.97 17.17 -9.10
C CYS A 610 3.64 16.93 -8.39
N VAL A 611 3.54 17.24 -7.09
CA VAL A 611 2.30 17.15 -6.30
C VAL A 611 1.10 17.79 -7.02
N SER A 612 -0.03 17.09 -6.97
CA SER A 612 -1.26 17.41 -7.68
C SER A 612 -1.89 18.72 -7.23
N LYS A 613 -2.06 19.66 -8.16
CA LYS A 613 -2.90 20.86 -7.96
C LYS A 613 -4.33 20.55 -8.41
N ALA A 614 -5.10 20.01 -7.48
CA ALA A 614 -6.45 19.51 -7.71
C ALA A 614 -7.54 20.55 -7.41
N GLU A 615 -8.67 20.43 -8.09
CA GLU A 615 -9.94 21.11 -7.78
C GLU A 615 -10.99 20.04 -7.53
N ALA A 616 -11.64 20.07 -6.37
CA ALA A 616 -12.70 19.14 -6.00
C ALA A 616 -14.08 19.79 -6.18
N ALA A 617 -15.00 19.10 -6.82
CA ALA A 617 -16.38 19.53 -6.98
C ALA A 617 -17.31 18.40 -6.54
N TYR A 618 -18.50 18.76 -6.06
CA TYR A 618 -19.53 17.79 -5.69
C TYR A 618 -20.81 18.01 -6.50
N ARG A 619 -21.64 16.99 -6.60
CA ARG A 619 -22.98 17.10 -7.17
C ARG A 619 -23.93 16.18 -6.44
N LYS A 620 -25.23 16.44 -6.51
CA LYS A 620 -26.22 15.40 -6.19
C LYS A 620 -26.03 14.20 -7.12
N ALA A 621 -26.04 12.99 -6.58
CA ALA A 621 -25.81 11.78 -7.36
C ALA A 621 -26.70 11.71 -8.61
N GLY A 622 -26.08 11.43 -9.77
CA GLY A 622 -26.74 11.38 -11.07
C GLY A 622 -27.10 12.75 -11.69
N ALA A 623 -26.82 13.87 -11.02
CA ALA A 623 -27.05 15.19 -11.60
C ALA A 623 -26.08 15.48 -12.75
N LYS A 624 -26.53 16.26 -13.75
CA LYS A 624 -25.69 16.60 -14.92
C LYS A 624 -24.62 17.66 -14.63
N ARG A 625 -24.77 18.45 -13.57
CA ARG A 625 -23.88 19.58 -13.24
C ARG A 625 -23.42 19.46 -11.80
N GLY A 626 -22.12 19.63 -11.58
CA GLY A 626 -21.55 19.78 -10.25
C GLY A 626 -21.46 21.22 -9.79
N SER A 627 -21.02 21.37 -8.55
CA SER A 627 -20.67 22.62 -7.91
C SER A 627 -19.48 23.28 -8.60
N LYS A 628 -19.16 24.50 -8.18
CA LYS A 628 -17.90 25.13 -8.55
C LYS A 628 -16.77 24.36 -7.86
N GLY A 629 -15.72 24.03 -8.61
CA GLY A 629 -14.54 23.36 -8.04
C GLY A 629 -13.85 24.22 -6.98
N GLU A 630 -13.64 23.63 -5.81
CA GLU A 630 -12.87 24.18 -4.70
C GLU A 630 -11.42 23.72 -4.83
N LYS A 631 -10.46 24.63 -4.61
CA LYS A 631 -9.04 24.33 -4.85
C LYS A 631 -8.44 23.62 -3.64
N MET A 632 -7.81 22.49 -3.88
CA MET A 632 -6.98 21.84 -2.88
C MET A 632 -5.65 22.59 -2.78
N SER A 633 -5.35 23.09 -1.57
CA SER A 633 -4.13 23.85 -1.32
C SER A 633 -2.91 22.94 -1.30
N LEU A 634 -1.74 23.50 -1.57
CA LEU A 634 -0.46 22.82 -1.34
C LEU A 634 0.23 23.46 -0.14
N LEU A 635 1.05 22.68 0.55
CA LEU A 635 1.93 23.22 1.57
C LEU A 635 2.84 24.32 0.96
N SER A 636 2.99 25.44 1.67
CA SER A 636 3.77 26.60 1.20
C SER A 636 5.07 26.81 1.98
N VAL A 637 5.16 26.27 3.19
CA VAL A 637 6.34 26.29 4.07
C VAL A 637 6.35 24.98 4.86
N ILE A 638 7.53 24.38 5.04
CA ILE A 638 7.70 23.20 5.91
C ILE A 638 8.16 23.70 7.28
N ASP A 639 7.36 23.50 8.32
CA ASP A 639 7.69 23.84 9.71
C ASP A 639 7.81 22.60 10.60
N LYS A 640 6.92 21.60 10.44
CA LYS A 640 6.96 20.33 11.19
C LYS A 640 6.48 19.11 10.40
N GLU A 641 5.52 19.28 9.50
CA GLU A 641 4.84 18.16 8.82
C GLU A 641 5.44 17.89 7.43
N TRP A 642 6.62 17.27 7.39
CA TRP A 642 7.33 16.95 6.14
C TRP A 642 6.51 16.09 5.17
N GLU A 643 5.62 15.26 5.70
CA GLU A 643 4.75 14.38 4.91
C GLU A 643 3.75 15.15 4.06
N ASP A 644 3.25 16.29 4.55
CA ASP A 644 2.25 17.08 3.84
C ASP A 644 2.80 17.75 2.59
N ALA A 645 4.12 17.86 2.46
CA ALA A 645 4.77 18.32 1.24
C ALA A 645 4.60 17.36 0.06
N TRP A 646 4.14 16.13 0.28
CA TRP A 646 3.95 15.09 -0.75
C TRP A 646 2.54 15.01 -1.31
N PHE A 647 1.57 15.66 -0.66
CA PHE A 647 0.16 15.54 -0.98
C PHE A 647 -0.48 16.93 -1.16
N PRO A 648 -1.59 17.03 -1.91
CA PRO A 648 -2.48 18.16 -1.68
C PRO A 648 -2.99 18.14 -0.23
N LEU A 649 -3.26 19.31 0.34
CA LEU A 649 -3.93 19.42 1.63
C LEU A 649 -5.42 19.06 1.47
N SER A 650 -6.01 18.47 2.51
CA SER A 650 -7.44 18.19 2.53
C SER A 650 -8.26 19.47 2.35
N THR A 651 -9.41 19.35 1.68
CA THR A 651 -10.31 20.47 1.41
C THR A 651 -11.73 20.11 1.78
N THR A 652 -12.40 21.03 2.46
CA THR A 652 -13.82 20.95 2.78
C THR A 652 -14.63 21.72 1.75
N ILE A 653 -15.70 21.12 1.25
CA ILE A 653 -16.66 21.74 0.34
C ILE A 653 -17.99 21.86 1.07
N GLU A 654 -18.46 23.10 1.25
CA GLU A 654 -19.76 23.38 1.85
C GLU A 654 -20.90 22.96 0.91
N LYS A 655 -21.88 22.22 1.46
CA LYS A 655 -23.08 21.83 0.75
C LYS A 655 -24.10 22.96 0.77
N LYS A 656 -24.77 23.18 -0.35
CA LYS A 656 -25.86 24.18 -0.47
C LYS A 656 -27.17 23.77 0.22
N ALA A 657 -27.33 22.49 0.51
CA ALA A 657 -28.48 21.89 1.18
C ALA A 657 -28.02 20.59 1.86
N VAL A 658 -28.82 20.07 2.80
CA VAL A 658 -28.60 18.76 3.43
C VAL A 658 -28.83 17.66 2.37
N GLU A 659 -27.82 17.46 1.53
CA GLU A 659 -27.78 16.46 0.47
C GLU A 659 -26.94 15.29 0.97
N THR A 660 -27.59 14.15 1.19
CA THR A 660 -26.94 12.92 1.68
C THR A 660 -26.46 12.00 0.56
N ASP A 661 -26.87 12.25 -0.68
CA ASP A 661 -26.54 11.45 -1.86
C ASP A 661 -25.74 12.31 -2.83
N VAL A 662 -24.43 12.41 -2.55
CA VAL A 662 -23.50 13.29 -3.25
C VAL A 662 -22.42 12.46 -3.95
N GLU A 663 -22.08 12.88 -5.16
CA GLU A 663 -20.91 12.38 -5.86
C GLU A 663 -19.84 13.49 -5.88
N VAL A 664 -18.59 13.12 -5.70
CA VAL A 664 -17.43 14.00 -5.78
C VAL A 664 -16.59 13.68 -7.02
N GLN A 665 -16.04 14.72 -7.62
CA GLN A 665 -15.08 14.62 -8.71
C GLN A 665 -13.86 15.50 -8.39
N ILE A 666 -12.67 14.97 -8.67
CA ILE A 666 -11.44 15.75 -8.65
C ILE A 666 -10.98 16.02 -10.08
N VAL A 667 -10.59 17.26 -10.35
CA VAL A 667 -10.04 17.69 -11.63
C VAL A 667 -8.65 18.29 -11.43
N ILE A 668 -7.68 17.78 -12.19
CA ILE A 668 -6.34 18.37 -12.31
C ILE A 668 -6.22 18.96 -13.72
N LYS A 669 -6.27 20.29 -13.82
CA LYS A 669 -6.22 20.97 -15.13
C LYS A 669 -4.88 20.78 -15.87
N LYS A 670 -3.77 20.71 -15.11
CA LYS A 670 -2.42 20.59 -15.67
C LYS A 670 -1.44 19.99 -14.66
N HIS A 671 -1.42 18.66 -14.56
CA HIS A 671 -0.40 17.92 -13.81
C HIS A 671 0.96 18.06 -14.50
N LYS A 672 2.04 18.22 -13.74
CA LYS A 672 3.39 18.46 -14.31
C LYS A 672 3.92 17.24 -15.10
N LEU A 673 3.54 16.04 -14.68
CA LEU A 673 3.84 14.76 -15.37
C LEU A 673 2.73 14.28 -16.32
N PHE A 674 1.49 14.17 -15.82
CA PHE A 674 0.41 13.45 -16.52
C PHE A 674 -0.55 14.34 -17.34
N GLY A 675 -0.39 15.67 -17.32
CA GLY A 675 -1.28 16.58 -18.07
C GLY A 675 -2.65 16.76 -17.40
N LYS A 676 -3.71 16.92 -18.20
CA LYS A 676 -5.08 17.06 -17.66
C LYS A 676 -5.59 15.70 -17.20
N ILE A 677 -6.10 15.63 -15.98
CA ILE A 677 -6.78 14.45 -15.43
C ILE A 677 -8.12 14.91 -14.86
N GLU A 678 -9.15 14.10 -15.06
CA GLU A 678 -10.49 14.36 -14.57
C GLU A 678 -11.03 13.03 -14.07
N SER A 679 -11.39 12.98 -12.79
CA SER A 679 -11.80 11.72 -12.20
C SER A 679 -13.19 11.31 -12.64
N SER A 680 -13.48 10.03 -12.49
CA SER A 680 -14.86 9.55 -12.37
C SER A 680 -15.58 10.27 -11.21
N TRP A 681 -16.90 10.45 -11.31
CA TRP A 681 -17.74 10.85 -10.16
C TRP A 681 -17.86 9.67 -9.20
N ARG A 682 -17.58 9.90 -7.90
CA ARG A 682 -17.50 8.85 -6.86
C ARG A 682 -18.38 9.21 -5.66
N ASN A 683 -19.03 8.22 -5.07
CA ASN A 683 -19.86 8.36 -3.86
C ASN A 683 -19.06 8.06 -2.60
#